data_AF-A0A0M0KBF7-F1
#
_entry.id   AF-A0A0M0KBF7-F1
#
_cell.length_a   1.000
_cell.length_b   1.000
_cell.length_c   1.000
_cell.angle_alpha   90.00
_cell.angle_beta   90.00
_cell.angle_gamma   90.00
#
_symmetry.space_group_name_H-M   'P 1'
#
loop_
_entity.id
_entity.type
_entity.pdbx_description
1 polymer ?
#
loop_
_entity_poly.entity_id
_entity_poly.type
_entity_poly.pdbx_seq_one_letter_code
_entity_poly.pdbx_strand_id
1 'polypeptide(L)'
;MLTGDSASTSSIAAADVDGDGDLDVLLGNNGGPSRVLLNAGDGTFPMSIELPGGSAYTSSIAAADVDGDGDLDVLLGNNGSPSRVLLNAGDGTFPTSIELPVGSANTRSIAAADVDGDGDLDVLLGNYGGPSRGNNGGPSLVLLNAGDGTFPTSIELPGGSAYTTSIAAADVDGDGDLDVLLGNYGSLSLVLLNAGDGTFPKSIELPGGSSASTSSIAAAGTQSIAAADVDGDGDLDVLLGNNGSPSRVLLNAGDGTFPTSIELPGGSEHTVSVAAADVDGDGDLDVLLGDSGSPSRVLLNVANTGDGTFPTSMELPGGSVRTYSIAAADVDGDGDLDVLLGNYYGTPSRALLNAGDGTFPMSIELPGGSSDTTSIAAADLDGDGDLDVLLSNFGGPSRVLLNAGDGTFPTIIELPGGSAGTSSIAAADVDGDGDLDVLLGNYNSPSQVLLNAGDGTFPTSIGLPGGSAHTDSVAAADVDGDGDLDVLLGIFLFSPSRVLLNAGDGTFPTSIELPGGSASTSSIAAADVDGDGDLDVLLGNYGGPSRVLLNAGDGTFPTSIELPGGSAYTSSIAAADVDGDGDLDVLLSNHLSPSRVLLNAGDGTFPTSIELPGGSADTHSIAAADVDGDGDLDVLLGNEDTPSRLLPFIRCSQPGTARSRFGNGCVRCPAPSSRRDDSFDICYECEEHTELDYRGECSSCKPGNERSVGAAECTACPRGKRQAYGQRELGCRAISPPWLSFYTSGCEQALHADVPQGPLAYVLSLTKWDERQFSGGETAILQPQVLDYWRGFNSGEGLEYADLISLVPPLFNRLTIFDARVPHGVRRVEGEQDPRGARLVLHGWFTEPEPFFDGALDEAQVEQGLGPSLTRCIEAISPPCVTGLLSIRLDIAPEGTVSKVDTLVDLLVVDPSQLQSATAADAPDARDRVVRTIQAELRKATFEPCDEPSQITIPFSFD
;
A
#
# COMPACT_ATOMS: atom_id res chain seq x y z
N MET A 1 -3.66 0.00 15.15
CA MET A 1 -5.01 0.55 14.95
C MET A 1 -5.24 1.73 15.88
N LEU A 2 -5.78 2.81 15.34
CA LEU A 2 -5.42 4.18 15.72
C LEU A 2 -6.16 4.85 16.90
N THR A 3 -5.54 5.94 17.38
CA THR A 3 -5.86 6.68 18.62
C THR A 3 -6.38 8.11 18.39
N GLY A 4 -6.83 8.76 19.47
CA GLY A 4 -7.02 10.22 19.56
C GLY A 4 -7.83 10.71 20.77
N ASP A 5 -7.55 11.94 21.24
CA ASP A 5 -8.38 12.73 22.17
C ASP A 5 -8.08 14.24 22.02
N SER A 6 -6.81 14.66 22.13
CA SER A 6 -6.37 16.04 21.79
C SER A 6 -4.85 16.28 21.57
N ALA A 7 -4.01 15.25 21.48
CA ALA A 7 -2.55 15.41 21.32
C ALA A 7 -2.14 15.77 19.87
N SER A 8 -0.95 16.31 19.59
CA SER A 8 -0.53 16.60 18.19
C SER A 8 0.97 16.78 17.99
N THR A 9 1.46 16.43 16.81
CA THR A 9 2.62 17.08 16.16
C THR A 9 2.37 17.15 14.64
N SER A 10 3.38 17.30 13.80
CA SER A 10 3.58 16.32 12.71
C SER A 10 5.04 15.89 12.61
N SER A 11 5.70 15.93 13.78
CA SER A 11 6.99 15.31 14.11
C SER A 11 6.76 13.83 14.43
N ILE A 12 7.53 12.99 13.76
CA ILE A 12 7.40 11.54 13.54
C ILE A 12 8.65 11.17 12.71
N ALA A 13 9.17 9.95 12.79
CA ALA A 13 10.19 9.45 11.87
C ALA A 13 10.13 7.91 11.88
N ALA A 14 10.72 7.29 10.87
CA ALA A 14 11.44 6.03 11.04
C ALA A 14 12.92 6.45 11.11
N ALA A 15 13.66 5.83 12.03
CA ALA A 15 14.10 6.56 13.21
C ALA A 15 15.11 5.81 14.08
N ASP A 16 16.40 6.13 14.03
CA ASP A 16 17.45 5.36 14.73
C ASP A 16 17.69 5.76 16.21
N VAL A 17 18.45 4.98 17.02
CA VAL A 17 18.82 5.13 18.47
C VAL A 17 18.36 4.11 19.60
N ASP A 18 18.71 2.80 19.55
CA ASP A 18 19.04 1.71 20.56
C ASP A 18 19.55 0.43 19.76
N GLY A 19 19.10 0.22 18.50
CA GLY A 19 19.81 -0.20 17.28
C GLY A 19 19.84 -1.64 16.77
N ASP A 20 18.85 -2.50 17.04
CA ASP A 20 18.81 -3.91 16.54
C ASP A 20 17.96 -4.06 15.24
N GLY A 21 17.70 -2.97 14.47
CA GLY A 21 16.85 -2.93 13.25
C GLY A 21 15.38 -2.54 13.49
N ASP A 22 15.08 -1.91 14.68
CA ASP A 22 13.81 -1.67 15.44
C ASP A 22 13.73 -0.24 16.08
N LEU A 23 12.63 0.56 15.98
CA LEU A 23 12.63 2.08 16.02
C LEU A 23 11.52 2.81 16.91
N ASP A 24 11.67 4.11 17.32
CA ASP A 24 10.77 4.99 18.19
C ASP A 24 10.28 6.30 17.45
N VAL A 25 9.43 7.19 18.04
CA VAL A 25 8.55 8.15 17.28
C VAL A 25 8.25 9.59 17.82
N LEU A 26 9.18 10.30 18.47
CA LEU A 26 9.22 11.79 18.64
C LEU A 26 7.90 12.63 18.71
N LEU A 27 7.09 12.50 19.78
CA LEU A 27 5.80 13.23 19.94
C LEU A 27 5.65 14.21 21.14
N GLY A 28 5.47 15.52 20.93
CA GLY A 28 5.46 16.54 22.01
C GLY A 28 4.54 17.73 21.72
N ASN A 29 4.02 18.45 22.72
CA ASN A 29 2.70 19.11 22.59
C ASN A 29 2.59 20.52 23.24
N ASN A 30 1.65 21.36 22.78
CA ASN A 30 1.31 22.73 23.24
C ASN A 30 0.66 22.78 24.64
N GLY A 31 1.44 22.41 25.65
CA GLY A 31 1.02 22.26 27.05
C GLY A 31 1.24 20.85 27.61
N GLY A 32 1.61 19.89 26.75
CA GLY A 32 1.77 18.48 27.08
C GLY A 32 3.23 18.00 27.12
N PRO A 33 3.57 17.07 28.03
CA PRO A 33 4.92 16.52 28.16
C PRO A 33 5.27 15.55 27.03
N SER A 34 6.58 15.36 26.83
CA SER A 34 7.19 14.28 26.04
C SER A 34 6.79 12.88 26.55
N ARG A 35 7.05 11.86 25.74
CA ARG A 35 6.41 10.53 25.75
C ARG A 35 7.23 9.60 24.84
N VAL A 36 7.48 8.33 25.21
CA VAL A 36 8.45 7.35 24.61
C VAL A 36 7.79 6.01 24.20
N LEU A 37 8.14 5.40 23.06
CA LEU A 37 7.98 3.95 22.74
C LEU A 37 8.66 3.48 21.40
N LEU A 38 9.67 2.59 21.53
CA LEU A 38 10.40 1.80 20.49
C LEU A 38 9.53 0.78 19.73
N ASN A 39 10.01 -0.41 19.31
CA ASN A 39 9.11 -1.52 18.99
C ASN A 39 9.45 -2.96 19.51
N ALA A 40 9.16 -4.03 18.74
CA ALA A 40 9.08 -5.41 19.26
C ALA A 40 9.02 -6.61 18.26
N GLY A 41 8.59 -6.43 17.01
CA GLY A 41 8.67 -7.40 15.89
C GLY A 41 7.34 -7.76 15.22
N ASP A 42 6.67 -6.80 14.53
CA ASP A 42 5.40 -6.90 13.76
C ASP A 42 4.65 -5.56 13.56
N GLY A 43 5.15 -4.50 14.19
CA GLY A 43 4.45 -3.24 14.34
C GLY A 43 3.61 -2.97 15.61
N THR A 44 4.00 -3.41 16.82
CA THR A 44 3.21 -3.16 18.06
C THR A 44 3.04 -1.68 18.43
N PHE A 45 4.13 -0.91 18.32
CA PHE A 45 4.44 0.36 18.99
C PHE A 45 4.16 0.41 20.52
N PRO A 46 5.15 0.18 21.42
CA PRO A 46 4.91 -0.21 22.82
C PRO A 46 5.18 0.78 23.98
N MET A 47 6.38 0.95 24.56
CA MET A 47 6.52 1.22 26.03
C MET A 47 6.06 2.60 26.61
N SER A 48 6.45 2.99 27.85
CA SER A 48 5.88 4.15 28.57
C SER A 48 6.58 4.59 29.87
N ILE A 49 7.09 5.83 29.97
CA ILE A 49 7.37 6.55 31.25
C ILE A 49 7.11 8.08 31.20
N GLU A 50 7.22 8.80 32.33
CA GLU A 50 6.86 10.23 32.50
C GLU A 50 7.86 10.95 33.44
N LEU A 51 8.34 12.15 33.06
CA LEU A 51 9.54 12.86 33.59
C LEU A 51 9.40 14.42 33.46
N PRO A 52 10.41 15.26 33.83
CA PRO A 52 10.34 16.75 33.85
C PRO A 52 10.08 17.49 32.51
N GLY A 53 10.34 18.80 32.47
CA GLY A 53 10.42 19.51 31.19
C GLY A 53 10.17 21.03 31.18
N GLY A 54 9.99 21.71 32.31
CA GLY A 54 9.92 23.18 32.35
C GLY A 54 8.79 23.77 31.47
N SER A 55 9.16 24.46 30.38
CA SER A 55 8.26 24.90 29.30
C SER A 55 9.02 25.39 28.07
N ALA A 56 8.83 24.74 26.91
CA ALA A 56 9.33 25.17 25.59
C ALA A 56 8.21 25.79 24.73
N TYR A 57 8.50 26.11 23.45
CA TYR A 57 7.50 26.52 22.46
C TYR A 57 7.78 25.97 21.05
N THR A 58 8.34 24.77 20.98
CA THR A 58 9.04 24.17 19.83
C THR A 58 8.13 23.30 18.94
N SER A 59 8.32 23.29 17.62
CA SER A 59 7.36 22.73 16.65
C SER A 59 7.78 21.51 15.79
N SER A 60 9.07 21.16 15.67
CA SER A 60 9.58 20.08 14.76
C SER A 60 10.91 19.43 15.14
N ILE A 61 11.36 18.43 14.35
CA ILE A 61 12.61 17.62 14.42
C ILE A 61 13.08 17.30 12.96
N ALA A 62 14.35 16.93 12.78
CA ALA A 62 14.89 15.88 11.88
C ALA A 62 16.32 15.49 12.37
N ALA A 63 17.09 14.74 11.59
CA ALA A 63 18.41 14.15 11.91
C ALA A 63 19.69 14.99 11.68
N ALA A 64 20.75 14.80 12.48
CA ALA A 64 22.16 15.27 12.39
C ALA A 64 22.73 16.26 13.47
N ASP A 65 23.66 15.75 14.31
CA ASP A 65 24.62 16.37 15.26
C ASP A 65 25.64 15.29 15.67
N VAL A 66 26.90 15.63 16.02
CA VAL A 66 28.06 14.68 15.92
C VAL A 66 29.10 14.76 17.07
N ASP A 67 29.73 13.63 17.43
CA ASP A 67 31.14 13.53 17.91
C ASP A 67 31.91 12.34 17.22
N GLY A 68 31.21 11.43 16.49
CA GLY A 68 31.67 10.66 15.31
C GLY A 68 31.93 9.14 15.45
N ASP A 69 31.15 8.29 14.72
CA ASP A 69 31.38 6.84 14.45
C ASP A 69 30.30 6.16 13.49
N GLY A 70 29.39 6.89 12.77
CA GLY A 70 28.15 6.39 12.11
C GLY A 70 26.89 7.09 12.65
N ASP A 71 27.08 8.36 13.10
CA ASP A 71 26.57 9.15 14.28
C ASP A 71 26.01 10.54 13.84
N LEU A 72 24.70 10.81 13.98
CA LEU A 72 24.02 11.98 13.35
C LEU A 72 22.59 12.36 13.84
N ASP A 73 22.40 12.99 15.01
CA ASP A 73 21.04 13.13 15.61
C ASP A 73 20.17 14.42 15.40
N VAL A 74 20.63 15.67 15.57
CA VAL A 74 19.72 16.84 15.78
C VAL A 74 19.69 17.96 14.70
N LEU A 75 18.90 17.73 13.65
CA LEU A 75 18.31 18.77 12.78
C LEU A 75 17.05 19.41 13.42
N LEU A 76 17.13 19.74 14.70
CA LEU A 76 16.02 20.38 15.41
C LEU A 76 16.01 21.90 15.19
N GLY A 77 15.39 22.33 14.08
CA GLY A 77 15.36 23.72 13.60
C GLY A 77 15.05 24.80 14.63
N ASN A 78 16.13 25.35 15.22
CA ASN A 78 16.19 26.13 16.45
C ASN A 78 15.74 27.61 16.35
N ASN A 79 16.05 28.48 17.35
CA ASN A 79 16.17 29.95 17.23
C ASN A 79 16.79 30.66 18.44
N GLY A 80 17.44 31.81 18.17
CA GLY A 80 17.34 33.09 18.91
C GLY A 80 17.45 33.16 20.44
N SER A 81 17.90 32.12 21.12
CA SER A 81 17.89 31.95 22.58
C SER A 81 18.82 30.80 23.00
N PRO A 82 18.91 30.43 24.30
CA PRO A 82 19.44 29.13 24.70
C PRO A 82 18.79 28.00 23.89
N SER A 83 19.65 27.17 23.31
CA SER A 83 19.36 26.28 22.18
C SER A 83 18.67 24.98 22.59
N ARG A 84 18.30 24.19 21.59
CA ARG A 84 17.97 22.77 21.66
C ARG A 84 18.66 21.96 20.57
N VAL A 85 19.83 22.40 20.11
CA VAL A 85 20.82 21.41 19.65
C VAL A 85 21.09 20.52 20.86
N LEU A 86 21.00 19.21 20.68
CA LEU A 86 21.17 18.17 21.67
C LEU A 86 21.24 16.83 20.88
N LEU A 87 22.43 16.49 20.35
CA LEU A 87 22.88 15.19 19.79
C LEU A 87 22.19 13.92 20.37
N ASN A 88 22.56 12.73 19.89
CA ASN A 88 22.41 11.46 20.61
C ASN A 88 23.73 10.63 20.71
N ALA A 89 23.79 9.37 20.27
CA ALA A 89 24.92 8.41 20.42
C ALA A 89 24.58 6.96 19.95
N GLY A 90 23.54 6.75 19.13
CA GLY A 90 23.09 5.43 18.67
C GLY A 90 22.26 4.68 19.72
N ASP A 91 21.57 5.39 20.62
CA ASP A 91 20.79 4.74 21.70
C ASP A 91 19.61 5.43 22.46
N GLY A 92 19.78 6.67 22.96
CA GLY A 92 19.33 6.83 24.37
C GLY A 92 19.84 7.98 25.26
N THR A 93 20.99 8.59 24.99
CA THR A 93 21.73 9.40 25.97
C THR A 93 21.64 10.94 25.84
N PHE A 94 21.23 11.44 24.68
CA PHE A 94 20.91 12.85 24.34
C PHE A 94 21.90 13.98 24.71
N PRO A 95 22.92 14.27 23.85
CA PRO A 95 23.90 15.33 24.11
C PRO A 95 23.59 16.83 23.85
N THR A 96 24.58 17.68 23.52
CA THR A 96 24.87 18.97 24.26
C THR A 96 24.50 20.31 23.55
N SER A 97 24.61 21.50 24.20
CA SER A 97 23.98 22.77 23.73
C SER A 97 24.61 24.14 24.14
N ILE A 98 24.26 25.23 23.41
CA ILE A 98 24.66 26.66 23.69
C ILE A 98 23.53 27.73 23.46
N GLU A 99 23.78 28.93 22.88
CA GLU A 99 22.86 30.10 22.79
C GLU A 99 23.00 30.88 21.44
N LEU A 100 21.88 31.28 20.81
CA LEU A 100 21.77 31.47 19.35
C LEU A 100 21.60 32.92 18.78
N PRO A 101 21.89 33.17 17.47
CA PRO A 101 22.01 34.53 16.86
C PRO A 101 20.89 35.07 15.90
N VAL A 102 20.89 34.81 14.56
CA VAL A 102 20.31 35.74 13.53
C VAL A 102 19.27 35.36 12.41
N GLY A 103 19.17 34.20 11.71
CA GLY A 103 18.07 34.06 10.73
C GLY A 103 16.73 34.09 11.48
N SER A 104 15.77 34.98 11.13
CA SER A 104 14.68 35.47 12.02
C SER A 104 13.23 35.50 11.43
N ALA A 105 12.53 34.36 11.21
CA ALA A 105 11.11 34.31 10.84
C ALA A 105 10.25 33.00 11.05
N ASN A 106 10.43 31.85 10.37
CA ASN A 106 9.62 30.57 10.44
C ASN A 106 10.39 29.36 9.78
N THR A 107 9.78 28.20 9.42
CA THR A 107 10.40 27.11 8.60
C THR A 107 9.42 26.16 7.89
N ARG A 108 9.99 25.21 7.11
CA ARG A 108 9.42 23.95 6.60
C ARG A 108 10.31 23.13 5.65
N SER A 109 11.62 22.99 5.94
CA SER A 109 12.56 22.03 5.32
C SER A 109 13.89 21.98 6.09
N ILE A 110 14.72 20.96 5.86
CA ILE A 110 16.06 20.69 6.44
C ILE A 110 16.77 19.59 5.60
N ALA A 111 18.09 19.36 5.62
CA ALA A 111 18.84 18.27 4.94
C ALA A 111 20.36 18.48 5.19
N ALA A 112 21.23 18.29 4.19
CA ALA A 112 22.60 18.82 4.05
C ALA A 112 23.09 18.73 2.58
N ALA A 113 24.25 19.31 2.16
CA ALA A 113 24.77 19.35 0.76
C ALA A 113 26.21 19.93 0.50
N ASP A 114 27.14 19.14 -0.05
CA ASP A 114 28.58 19.04 0.28
C ASP A 114 29.63 19.53 -0.78
N VAL A 115 30.02 18.75 -1.81
CA VAL A 115 30.62 19.06 -3.17
C VAL A 115 32.17 19.07 -3.54
N ASP A 116 33.20 18.67 -2.75
CA ASP A 116 34.68 18.60 -3.15
C ASP A 116 35.68 18.27 -1.98
N GLY A 117 36.16 17.02 -1.81
CA GLY A 117 37.54 16.82 -1.28
C GLY A 117 38.08 15.48 -0.71
N ASP A 118 37.28 14.40 -0.61
CA ASP A 118 37.43 13.16 0.20
C ASP A 118 36.95 13.24 1.70
N GLY A 119 35.61 13.25 1.95
CA GLY A 119 34.96 13.26 3.30
C GLY A 119 33.42 13.35 3.51
N ASP A 120 32.91 14.50 4.05
CA ASP A 120 31.59 14.68 4.73
C ASP A 120 30.75 15.98 4.35
N LEU A 121 29.61 16.21 5.05
CA LEU A 121 28.39 17.04 4.75
C LEU A 121 28.29 18.60 5.03
N ASP A 122 27.09 19.25 5.08
CA ASP A 122 26.91 20.74 5.01
C ASP A 122 25.56 21.44 5.44
N VAL A 123 25.61 22.59 6.17
CA VAL A 123 24.47 23.50 6.47
C VAL A 123 23.98 24.38 5.28
N LEU A 124 23.34 23.80 4.27
CA LEU A 124 22.66 24.53 3.19
C LEU A 124 21.24 25.03 3.54
N LEU A 125 20.77 26.16 2.96
CA LEU A 125 19.71 26.94 3.64
C LEU A 125 18.72 27.70 2.72
N GLY A 126 17.91 27.02 1.93
CA GLY A 126 16.81 27.63 1.19
C GLY A 126 15.71 28.22 2.08
N ASN A 127 15.40 29.49 1.87
CA ASN A 127 15.26 30.35 3.04
C ASN A 127 13.99 31.21 3.09
N TYR A 128 13.16 31.20 2.06
CA TYR A 128 11.83 31.83 2.12
C TYR A 128 11.91 33.31 2.62
N GLY A 129 12.89 34.10 2.19
CA GLY A 129 13.07 35.48 2.68
C GLY A 129 12.31 36.56 1.90
N GLY A 130 11.56 37.49 2.52
CA GLY A 130 10.67 38.36 1.73
C GLY A 130 9.89 39.47 2.47
N PRO A 131 8.78 40.03 1.90
CA PRO A 131 8.31 41.38 2.31
C PRO A 131 6.80 41.66 2.59
N SER A 132 5.80 41.03 1.93
CA SER A 132 4.39 41.52 1.96
C SER A 132 3.69 41.27 3.31
N ARG A 133 3.77 42.27 4.19
CA ARG A 133 3.11 42.41 5.51
C ARG A 133 3.91 41.96 6.76
N GLY A 134 5.23 41.77 6.71
CA GLY A 134 5.98 41.65 7.97
C GLY A 134 7.44 41.20 7.86
N ASN A 135 7.70 40.24 6.98
CA ASN A 135 8.97 39.57 6.78
C ASN A 135 10.12 40.56 6.43
N ASN A 136 11.37 40.17 6.73
CA ASN A 136 12.48 41.14 6.87
C ASN A 136 13.08 41.67 5.55
N GLY A 137 12.85 41.02 4.40
CA GLY A 137 13.31 41.46 3.09
C GLY A 137 14.78 41.18 2.76
N GLY A 138 15.17 39.91 2.72
CA GLY A 138 16.46 39.41 2.18
C GLY A 138 16.25 38.07 1.44
N PRO A 139 17.23 37.54 0.66
CA PRO A 139 16.95 36.58 -0.42
C PRO A 139 16.99 35.07 -0.03
N SER A 140 18.12 34.36 -0.15
CA SER A 140 18.39 32.99 0.40
C SER A 140 19.64 33.02 1.29
N LEU A 141 19.70 32.18 2.32
CA LEU A 141 20.92 31.99 3.13
C LEU A 141 21.65 30.73 2.69
N VAL A 142 22.85 30.64 3.22
CA VAL A 142 23.81 29.54 3.21
C VAL A 142 24.77 29.86 4.36
N LEU A 143 25.33 28.83 4.99
CA LEU A 143 26.07 28.93 6.26
C LEU A 143 26.99 27.71 6.45
N LEU A 144 26.63 26.62 5.78
CA LEU A 144 27.47 25.50 5.36
C LEU A 144 27.96 24.61 6.51
N ASN A 145 28.46 23.40 6.24
CA ASN A 145 29.36 22.62 7.10
C ASN A 145 30.45 21.87 6.30
N ALA A 146 31.01 20.79 6.85
CA ALA A 146 32.15 20.08 6.29
C ALA A 146 32.20 18.62 6.79
N GLY A 147 31.02 18.06 7.00
CA GLY A 147 30.71 17.11 8.06
C GLY A 147 30.61 17.80 9.40
N ASP A 148 30.98 17.03 10.41
CA ASP A 148 31.41 17.46 11.73
C ASP A 148 30.59 18.54 12.49
N GLY A 149 30.84 19.85 12.27
CA GLY A 149 31.29 20.72 13.38
C GLY A 149 31.94 22.11 13.11
N THR A 150 32.12 22.60 11.86
CA THR A 150 32.95 23.80 11.54
C THR A 150 32.26 25.05 10.96
N PHE A 151 31.27 24.89 10.07
CA PHE A 151 30.46 25.90 9.35
C PHE A 151 31.09 26.84 8.29
N PRO A 152 31.00 26.52 6.98
CA PRO A 152 31.65 27.33 5.94
C PRO A 152 31.02 28.59 5.26
N THR A 153 31.83 29.25 4.42
CA THR A 153 32.23 30.67 4.66
C THR A 153 31.22 31.80 4.34
N SER A 154 31.33 32.51 3.20
CA SER A 154 30.46 33.67 2.85
C SER A 154 30.73 34.34 1.49
N ILE A 155 29.68 34.54 0.68
CA ILE A 155 29.58 35.58 -0.38
C ILE A 155 28.20 36.29 -0.27
N GLU A 156 27.61 36.80 -1.37
CA GLU A 156 26.31 37.49 -1.43
C GLU A 156 25.80 37.50 -2.89
N LEU A 157 24.53 37.12 -3.11
CA LEU A 157 24.01 36.63 -4.40
C LEU A 157 22.75 37.42 -4.91
N PRO A 158 22.08 37.01 -6.03
CA PRO A 158 20.79 37.56 -6.53
C PRO A 158 19.55 37.35 -5.64
N GLY A 159 18.35 37.29 -6.25
CA GLY A 159 17.05 37.00 -5.59
C GLY A 159 16.38 38.20 -4.88
N GLY A 160 15.32 37.93 -4.08
CA GLY A 160 14.82 38.94 -3.12
C GLY A 160 13.48 38.70 -2.40
N SER A 161 12.55 37.93 -2.98
CA SER A 161 11.21 37.62 -2.43
C SER A 161 10.42 36.54 -3.21
N ALA A 162 10.59 35.20 -3.10
CA ALA A 162 9.94 34.15 -3.93
C ALA A 162 8.64 33.39 -3.43
N TYR A 163 8.62 32.31 -2.65
CA TYR A 163 7.59 31.68 -1.77
C TYR A 163 7.78 30.10 -1.78
N THR A 164 7.92 29.39 -0.63
CA THR A 164 8.83 28.19 -0.41
C THR A 164 8.32 26.98 0.43
N THR A 165 8.90 25.76 0.27
CA THR A 165 8.79 24.46 1.06
C THR A 165 9.81 23.37 0.59
N SER A 166 10.13 22.34 1.42
CA SER A 166 10.84 21.01 1.28
C SER A 166 11.49 20.58 -0.05
N ILE A 167 12.69 19.95 -0.01
CA ILE A 167 13.47 19.52 -1.21
C ILE A 167 14.30 18.22 -0.94
N ALA A 168 14.69 17.41 -1.94
CA ALA A 168 15.65 16.27 -1.86
C ALA A 168 16.35 15.99 -3.23
N ALA A 169 16.99 14.82 -3.43
CA ALA A 169 17.52 14.30 -4.71
C ALA A 169 17.67 12.75 -4.72
N ALA A 170 18.12 12.17 -5.85
CA ALA A 170 18.40 10.74 -6.10
C ALA A 170 19.36 10.57 -7.31
N ASP A 171 19.88 9.35 -7.55
CA ASP A 171 20.93 8.97 -8.54
C ASP A 171 20.48 8.95 -10.03
N VAL A 172 21.43 8.92 -11.00
CA VAL A 172 21.23 9.13 -12.46
C VAL A 172 22.27 8.38 -13.36
N ASP A 173 21.82 7.72 -14.46
CA ASP A 173 22.62 6.91 -15.42
C ASP A 173 23.97 7.48 -15.86
N GLY A 174 23.99 8.78 -16.23
CA GLY A 174 25.04 9.31 -17.11
C GLY A 174 26.46 9.25 -16.55
N ASP A 175 26.58 9.44 -15.23
CA ASP A 175 27.72 9.07 -14.34
C ASP A 175 27.39 9.46 -12.85
N GLY A 176 26.12 9.75 -12.43
CA GLY A 176 25.76 10.00 -11.02
C GLY A 176 25.67 11.48 -10.58
N ASP A 177 25.34 12.35 -11.55
CA ASP A 177 25.38 13.81 -11.52
C ASP A 177 24.01 14.43 -11.94
N LEU A 178 23.55 15.44 -11.20
CA LEU A 178 22.13 15.59 -10.79
C LEU A 178 21.52 17.00 -11.05
N ASP A 179 20.57 17.48 -10.22
CA ASP A 179 19.94 18.81 -10.34
C ASP A 179 19.47 19.47 -9.01
N VAL A 180 19.63 20.80 -8.92
CA VAL A 180 19.55 21.67 -7.71
C VAL A 180 18.34 22.66 -7.71
N LEU A 181 17.25 22.32 -8.41
CA LEU A 181 16.13 23.23 -8.71
C LEU A 181 15.09 23.47 -7.58
N LEU A 182 14.02 24.26 -7.83
CA LEU A 182 13.21 24.92 -6.78
C LEU A 182 11.70 25.16 -7.10
N GLY A 183 10.75 24.44 -6.48
CA GLY A 183 9.30 24.28 -6.82
C GLY A 183 8.32 25.39 -6.40
N ASN A 184 7.11 25.12 -5.84
CA ASN A 184 6.12 26.21 -5.58
C ASN A 184 5.11 26.17 -4.40
N TYR A 185 4.96 27.32 -3.73
CA TYR A 185 3.92 27.65 -2.71
C TYR A 185 3.06 28.88 -3.09
N GLY A 186 3.35 29.61 -4.19
CA GLY A 186 2.78 30.96 -4.37
C GLY A 186 2.50 31.55 -5.77
N SER A 187 3.10 31.07 -6.87
CA SER A 187 2.80 31.52 -8.25
C SER A 187 3.46 30.67 -9.34
N LEU A 188 4.79 30.76 -9.50
CA LEU A 188 5.58 29.95 -10.44
C LEU A 188 7.05 29.89 -9.97
N SER A 189 7.86 28.90 -10.38
CA SER A 189 9.01 28.24 -9.69
C SER A 189 10.38 28.52 -10.32
N LEU A 190 11.53 28.15 -9.75
CA LEU A 190 12.84 28.42 -10.39
C LEU A 190 13.80 27.21 -10.39
N VAL A 191 14.95 27.40 -11.04
CA VAL A 191 15.92 26.37 -11.44
C VAL A 191 17.29 27.09 -11.53
N LEU A 192 18.30 26.67 -10.75
CA LEU A 192 19.73 27.02 -10.90
C LEU A 192 20.65 26.26 -9.93
N LEU A 193 21.77 25.77 -10.46
CA LEU A 193 22.64 24.67 -9.98
C LEU A 193 24.12 25.12 -10.23
N ASN A 194 25.15 24.35 -10.63
CA ASN A 194 26.54 24.88 -10.83
C ASN A 194 27.09 25.11 -12.29
N ALA A 195 27.76 24.13 -12.92
CA ALA A 195 28.56 24.22 -14.16
C ALA A 195 29.65 25.33 -14.26
N GLY A 196 30.92 24.92 -14.21
CA GLY A 196 32.11 25.72 -13.83
C GLY A 196 32.65 26.85 -14.74
N ASP A 197 32.08 27.17 -15.92
CA ASP A 197 32.31 28.51 -16.55
C ASP A 197 31.39 29.58 -15.91
N GLY A 198 30.54 29.17 -14.95
CA GLY A 198 29.68 30.01 -14.13
C GLY A 198 28.31 30.26 -14.76
N THR A 199 27.58 29.19 -15.09
CA THR A 199 26.29 29.31 -15.82
C THR A 199 25.04 28.74 -15.12
N PHE A 200 25.18 27.91 -14.07
CA PHE A 200 24.19 27.63 -13.02
C PHE A 200 22.80 27.13 -13.50
N PRO A 201 22.66 25.90 -14.05
CA PRO A 201 22.94 25.83 -15.49
C PRO A 201 21.77 25.99 -16.51
N LYS A 202 22.10 25.94 -17.84
CA LYS A 202 21.35 26.20 -19.14
C LYS A 202 20.20 27.25 -19.25
N SER A 203 18.94 26.98 -18.82
CA SER A 203 17.74 27.88 -18.80
C SER A 203 16.83 28.12 -20.06
N ILE A 204 15.53 28.49 -19.85
CA ILE A 204 14.38 28.25 -20.79
C ILE A 204 13.14 29.23 -20.65
N GLU A 205 12.18 29.27 -21.61
CA GLU A 205 10.84 29.97 -21.56
C GLU A 205 9.63 28.99 -21.74
N LEU A 206 8.58 29.01 -20.88
CA LEU A 206 7.83 27.78 -20.49
C LEU A 206 6.27 27.88 -20.24
N PRO A 207 5.48 26.77 -20.43
CA PRO A 207 4.10 26.55 -19.93
C PRO A 207 3.84 25.28 -19.01
N GLY A 208 2.68 25.13 -18.34
CA GLY A 208 2.34 24.25 -17.19
C GLY A 208 1.68 24.89 -15.92
N GLY A 209 2.42 25.45 -14.92
CA GLY A 209 1.98 26.10 -13.64
C GLY A 209 2.24 27.64 -13.27
N SER A 210 1.42 28.36 -12.47
CA SER A 210 0.82 29.72 -12.74
C SER A 210 1.59 31.06 -12.85
N SER A 211 1.59 31.58 -14.08
CA SER A 211 1.65 33.03 -14.38
C SER A 211 0.34 33.80 -14.11
N ALA A 212 -0.72 33.10 -13.71
CA ALA A 212 -1.99 33.56 -13.15
C ALA A 212 -2.69 34.74 -13.86
N SER A 213 -2.39 35.96 -13.43
CA SER A 213 -2.95 37.25 -13.84
C SER A 213 -4.48 37.47 -13.70
N THR A 214 -5.34 36.43 -13.73
CA THR A 214 -6.80 36.60 -13.82
C THR A 214 -7.54 36.33 -12.51
N SER A 215 -8.43 37.27 -12.18
CA SER A 215 -9.05 37.54 -10.89
C SER A 215 -10.14 36.55 -10.45
N SER A 216 -9.84 35.26 -10.60
CA SER A 216 -10.62 34.11 -10.12
C SER A 216 -9.76 32.93 -9.63
N ILE A 217 -8.42 33.03 -9.72
CA ILE A 217 -7.44 32.06 -9.21
C ILE A 217 -7.21 32.30 -7.70
N ALA A 218 -6.80 31.26 -6.96
CA ALA A 218 -6.54 31.28 -5.52
C ALA A 218 -5.07 30.89 -5.20
N ALA A 219 -4.79 30.51 -3.95
CA ALA A 219 -3.47 30.08 -3.45
C ALA A 219 -3.62 29.19 -2.21
N ALA A 220 -2.73 28.20 -2.04
CA ALA A 220 -2.55 27.37 -0.84
C ALA A 220 -1.10 26.82 -0.78
N GLY A 221 -0.83 25.79 0.04
CA GLY A 221 0.52 25.42 0.48
C GLY A 221 1.17 24.21 -0.20
N THR A 222 2.16 23.63 0.49
CA THR A 222 3.10 22.58 0.03
C THR A 222 3.65 21.84 1.27
N GLN A 223 4.05 20.56 1.17
CA GLN A 223 4.49 19.63 2.24
C GLN A 223 5.75 18.81 1.77
N SER A 224 6.05 17.62 2.30
CA SER A 224 7.41 17.01 2.31
C SER A 224 7.71 15.91 1.24
N ILE A 225 8.86 15.22 1.32
CA ILE A 225 9.75 15.05 0.13
C ILE A 225 10.74 13.84 0.08
N ALA A 226 10.94 13.26 -1.12
CA ALA A 226 12.10 12.60 -1.76
C ALA A 226 11.89 12.53 -3.33
N ALA A 227 12.23 11.45 -4.06
CA ALA A 227 12.00 11.08 -5.49
C ALA A 227 12.23 9.54 -5.59
N ALA A 228 12.93 9.00 -6.61
CA ALA A 228 13.81 7.79 -6.54
C ALA A 228 13.40 6.42 -7.19
N ASP A 229 13.00 5.42 -6.40
CA ASP A 229 13.63 4.07 -6.38
C ASP A 229 13.14 3.01 -7.41
N VAL A 230 14.06 2.32 -8.13
CA VAL A 230 13.81 1.23 -9.15
C VAL A 230 15.04 0.31 -9.43
N ASP A 231 14.92 -0.75 -10.27
CA ASP A 231 16.04 -1.55 -10.88
C ASP A 231 15.98 -1.59 -12.44
N GLY A 232 17.10 -1.86 -13.13
CA GLY A 232 17.28 -1.47 -14.55
C GLY A 232 17.83 -2.51 -15.56
N ASP A 233 17.03 -2.80 -16.60
CA ASP A 233 17.44 -3.09 -17.99
C ASP A 233 16.56 -2.24 -18.96
N GLY A 234 16.15 -1.05 -18.48
CA GLY A 234 15.12 -0.12 -19.00
C GLY A 234 15.10 1.22 -18.22
N ASP A 235 14.00 2.00 -18.26
CA ASP A 235 13.99 3.46 -17.93
C ASP A 235 12.77 3.96 -17.09
N LEU A 236 12.85 5.14 -16.42
CA LEU A 236 12.00 5.54 -15.25
C LEU A 236 11.51 7.04 -15.20
N ASP A 237 11.00 7.57 -14.05
CA ASP A 237 10.49 8.97 -13.86
C ASP A 237 10.37 9.51 -12.36
N VAL A 238 9.34 10.32 -12.03
CA VAL A 238 9.47 11.56 -11.23
C VAL A 238 8.14 12.04 -10.58
N LEU A 239 8.14 12.60 -9.35
CA LEU A 239 6.94 12.98 -8.56
C LEU A 239 6.75 14.51 -8.32
N LEU A 240 5.82 15.00 -7.47
CA LEU A 240 5.66 16.46 -7.10
C LEU A 240 4.49 17.00 -6.21
N GLY A 241 3.23 16.65 -6.48
CA GLY A 241 2.03 17.12 -5.77
C GLY A 241 1.34 18.41 -6.20
N ASN A 242 0.41 18.90 -5.35
CA ASN A 242 -0.45 20.09 -5.51
C ASN A 242 -1.24 20.40 -4.22
N ASN A 243 -1.95 21.52 -4.15
CA ASN A 243 -2.78 21.89 -3.01
C ASN A 243 -4.06 22.69 -3.39
N GLY A 244 -4.74 22.37 -4.51
CA GLY A 244 -6.07 22.98 -4.78
C GLY A 244 -6.82 22.71 -6.09
N SER A 245 -6.32 21.87 -7.00
CA SER A 245 -6.91 21.44 -8.30
C SER A 245 -5.84 20.62 -9.05
N PRO A 246 -6.13 19.71 -10.00
CA PRO A 246 -5.19 19.03 -10.91
C PRO A 246 -3.64 19.27 -10.82
N SER A 247 -2.83 18.20 -10.67
CA SER A 247 -1.44 18.20 -10.11
C SER A 247 -0.21 18.01 -11.06
N ARG A 248 0.73 17.09 -10.76
CA ARG A 248 2.06 16.80 -11.38
C ARG A 248 2.36 15.26 -11.48
N VAL A 249 3.62 14.80 -11.24
CA VAL A 249 4.38 13.74 -12.01
C VAL A 249 4.55 14.18 -13.46
N LEU A 250 5.57 13.68 -14.20
CA LEU A 250 6.04 14.37 -15.41
C LEU A 250 6.32 13.51 -16.71
N LEU A 251 7.15 12.44 -16.72
CA LEU A 251 7.41 11.30 -17.69
C LEU A 251 7.50 11.39 -19.25
N ASN A 252 8.59 10.85 -19.81
CA ASN A 252 9.47 11.46 -20.85
C ASN A 252 9.24 11.22 -22.38
N ALA A 253 10.14 10.55 -23.10
CA ALA A 253 10.34 10.45 -24.57
C ALA A 253 11.10 11.57 -25.35
N GLY A 254 12.27 11.24 -25.92
CA GLY A 254 12.41 10.87 -27.34
C GLY A 254 12.33 11.94 -28.47
N ASP A 255 11.74 13.12 -28.22
CA ASP A 255 11.79 14.35 -29.04
C ASP A 255 11.71 15.61 -28.12
N GLY A 256 12.00 15.41 -26.82
CA GLY A 256 11.79 16.36 -25.72
C GLY A 256 10.32 16.40 -25.26
N THR A 257 9.77 15.27 -24.80
CA THR A 257 8.32 15.01 -24.89
C THR A 257 7.61 14.47 -23.64
N PHE A 258 8.01 14.82 -22.40
CA PHE A 258 7.17 14.64 -21.21
C PHE A 258 5.61 14.95 -21.36
N PRO A 259 4.89 15.67 -22.30
CA PRO A 259 3.53 16.22 -21.98
C PRO A 259 2.27 15.61 -22.64
N THR A 260 1.33 15.05 -21.86
CA THR A 260 -0.13 15.01 -22.19
C THR A 260 -1.09 15.35 -21.01
N SER A 261 -1.94 14.44 -20.48
CA SER A 261 -2.93 14.77 -19.41
C SER A 261 -3.48 13.59 -18.58
N ILE A 262 -3.39 13.71 -17.24
CA ILE A 262 -3.77 12.71 -16.19
C ILE A 262 -4.86 13.23 -15.21
N GLU A 263 -5.38 12.40 -14.27
CA GLU A 263 -6.11 12.70 -13.00
C GLU A 263 -6.07 11.47 -11.99
N LEU A 264 -6.00 11.57 -10.61
CA LEU A 264 -6.24 10.48 -9.57
C LEU A 264 -6.74 10.76 -8.12
N PRO A 265 -7.77 10.08 -7.54
CA PRO A 265 -9.73 10.35 -8.01
C PRO A 265 -10.71 11.50 -7.44
N GLY A 266 -11.15 12.61 -8.10
CA GLY A 266 -12.13 13.57 -7.45
C GLY A 266 -12.44 15.04 -7.94
N GLY A 267 -12.45 16.08 -7.07
CA GLY A 267 -12.46 17.54 -7.45
C GLY A 267 -11.88 18.65 -6.47
N SER A 268 -10.53 18.88 -6.41
CA SER A 268 -9.55 19.51 -5.43
C SER A 268 -8.14 18.83 -4.80
N GLU A 269 -7.62 17.70 -4.05
CA GLU A 269 -7.77 16.67 -2.84
C GLU A 269 -6.50 16.53 -1.97
N HIS A 270 -6.57 16.79 -0.65
CA HIS A 270 -5.36 17.12 0.14
C HIS A 270 -4.33 15.99 0.24
N THR A 271 -3.03 16.28 0.23
CA THR A 271 -1.99 15.22 0.23
C THR A 271 -0.60 15.72 0.67
N VAL A 272 0.32 14.82 1.08
CA VAL A 272 1.32 15.12 2.14
C VAL A 272 2.84 14.93 1.84
N SER A 273 3.44 13.72 1.87
CA SER A 273 4.91 13.43 1.78
C SER A 273 5.17 11.93 1.47
N VAL A 274 6.38 11.42 1.15
CA VAL A 274 6.55 10.06 0.55
C VAL A 274 7.72 9.18 1.09
N ALA A 275 7.67 7.85 0.87
CA ALA A 275 8.63 6.74 1.14
C ALA A 275 8.16 5.42 0.41
N ALA A 276 8.65 4.19 0.74
CA ALA A 276 8.53 2.91 -0.04
C ALA A 276 8.41 1.57 0.81
N ALA A 277 7.94 0.42 0.25
CA ALA A 277 8.17 -1.05 0.62
C ALA A 277 7.10 -2.09 0.08
N ASP A 278 7.03 -3.40 0.52
CA ASP A 278 6.72 -4.67 -0.27
C ASP A 278 6.00 -5.93 0.43
N VAL A 279 4.78 -6.45 0.06
CA VAL A 279 4.04 -7.57 0.83
C VAL A 279 3.52 -8.97 0.26
N ASP A 280 2.41 -9.14 -0.49
CA ASP A 280 1.61 -10.41 -0.67
C ASP A 280 2.23 -11.55 -1.56
N GLY A 281 3.55 -11.72 -1.56
CA GLY A 281 4.31 -12.85 -2.14
C GLY A 281 4.37 -13.06 -3.67
N ASP A 282 5.56 -12.88 -4.25
CA ASP A 282 5.99 -13.07 -5.68
C ASP A 282 5.87 -11.80 -6.59
N GLY A 283 6.08 -10.59 -6.00
CA GLY A 283 6.15 -9.23 -6.59
C GLY A 283 6.53 -8.09 -5.58
N ASP A 284 5.96 -6.87 -5.67
CA ASP A 284 6.63 -5.58 -5.27
C ASP A 284 5.82 -4.47 -4.45
N LEU A 285 5.97 -3.11 -4.68
CA LEU A 285 5.74 -1.94 -3.75
C LEU A 285 4.52 -0.93 -3.87
N ASP A 286 3.93 -0.30 -2.79
CA ASP A 286 2.89 0.84 -2.90
C ASP A 286 2.28 1.66 -1.67
N VAL A 287 1.13 2.42 -1.84
CA VAL A 287 0.79 3.84 -1.43
C VAL A 287 -0.51 4.17 -0.62
N LEU A 288 -0.47 5.27 0.15
CA LEU A 288 -1.34 5.59 1.29
C LEU A 288 -2.23 6.90 1.24
N LEU A 289 -3.36 7.07 0.52
CA LEU A 289 -4.14 8.35 0.51
C LEU A 289 -5.40 8.44 1.42
N GLY A 290 -5.46 9.33 2.41
CA GLY A 290 -6.58 9.44 3.39
C GLY A 290 -7.73 10.42 3.04
N ASP A 291 -8.48 10.91 4.05
CA ASP A 291 -9.43 12.05 4.00
C ASP A 291 -10.17 12.46 5.31
N SER A 292 -10.68 13.70 5.29
CA SER A 292 -11.60 14.28 6.27
C SER A 292 -13.07 14.03 5.91
N GLY A 293 -13.81 13.29 6.76
CA GLY A 293 -15.26 13.14 6.67
C GLY A 293 -15.78 12.15 5.60
N SER A 294 -14.88 11.34 5.04
CA SER A 294 -15.10 10.17 4.17
C SER A 294 -13.86 9.25 4.30
N PRO A 295 -13.87 7.99 3.84
CA PRO A 295 -12.94 6.98 4.35
C PRO A 295 -11.63 6.78 3.55
N SER A 296 -10.54 6.40 4.25
CA SER A 296 -9.15 6.35 3.72
C SER A 296 -9.00 5.38 2.57
N ARG A 297 -7.85 5.39 1.88
CA ARG A 297 -7.72 4.88 0.53
C ARG A 297 -6.29 4.35 0.36
N VAL A 298 -6.15 3.03 0.45
CA VAL A 298 -4.90 2.25 0.32
C VAL A 298 -4.65 2.11 -1.16
N LEU A 299 -4.38 3.22 -1.85
CA LEU A 299 -5.08 3.56 -3.10
C LEU A 299 -4.59 2.89 -4.39
N LEU A 300 -3.72 1.89 -4.22
CA LEU A 300 -2.38 1.73 -4.78
C LEU A 300 -2.18 2.04 -6.28
N ASN A 301 -0.94 2.31 -6.70
CA ASN A 301 -0.39 1.87 -7.98
C ASN A 301 -0.15 0.33 -7.94
N VAL A 302 0.47 -0.32 -8.93
CA VAL A 302 0.81 -1.75 -8.77
C VAL A 302 2.01 -2.21 -9.55
N ALA A 303 2.81 -3.15 -9.05
CA ALA A 303 4.09 -3.54 -9.63
C ALA A 303 4.21 -4.91 -10.30
N ASN A 304 5.21 -4.99 -11.19
CA ASN A 304 5.60 -5.99 -12.18
C ASN A 304 4.88 -5.95 -13.58
N THR A 305 4.95 -4.91 -14.46
CA THR A 305 4.81 -5.07 -15.95
C THR A 305 5.39 -3.95 -16.87
N GLY A 306 5.50 -2.69 -16.43
CA GLY A 306 5.54 -1.55 -17.37
C GLY A 306 4.18 -1.20 -18.03
N ASP A 307 4.15 -0.13 -18.82
CA ASP A 307 3.02 0.63 -19.41
C ASP A 307 1.91 1.17 -18.45
N GLY A 308 2.06 0.90 -17.15
CA GLY A 308 1.43 1.61 -16.04
C GLY A 308 -0.04 1.29 -15.76
N THR A 309 -0.41 0.86 -14.54
CA THR A 309 -1.82 0.74 -14.11
C THR A 309 -1.97 0.85 -12.58
N PHE A 310 -3.07 1.43 -12.07
CA PHE A 310 -3.16 1.94 -10.68
C PHE A 310 -4.34 1.37 -9.85
N PRO A 311 -4.17 0.35 -8.97
CA PRO A 311 -5.32 -0.44 -8.52
C PRO A 311 -6.03 -0.27 -7.16
N THR A 312 -5.37 -0.24 -6.00
CA THR A 312 -5.97 -0.94 -4.81
C THR A 312 -6.73 -0.11 -3.74
N SER A 313 -7.68 -0.73 -2.95
CA SER A 313 -8.41 -0.28 -1.68
C SER A 313 -9.67 -1.11 -1.17
N MET A 314 -9.92 -1.37 0.16
CA MET A 314 -11.23 -1.88 0.75
C MET A 314 -11.89 -1.29 2.07
N GLU A 315 -11.67 -1.70 3.37
CA GLU A 315 -12.29 -1.08 4.64
C GLU A 315 -11.52 -1.23 6.02
N LEU A 316 -11.21 -0.15 6.82
CA LEU A 316 -10.47 -0.04 8.16
C LEU A 316 -10.69 1.30 9.02
N PRO A 317 -9.79 1.89 9.91
CA PRO A 317 -9.99 3.23 10.61
C PRO A 317 -8.78 4.16 11.12
N GLY A 318 -8.94 5.52 11.28
CA GLY A 318 -7.97 6.50 11.89
C GLY A 318 -8.44 7.78 12.61
N GLY A 319 -9.67 7.75 13.15
CA GLY A 319 -10.10 8.64 14.24
C GLY A 319 -10.94 9.88 13.86
N SER A 320 -10.38 11.07 14.03
CA SER A 320 -11.05 12.38 13.96
C SER A 320 -10.02 13.46 13.63
N VAL A 321 -9.33 13.28 12.48
CA VAL A 321 -7.87 13.38 12.36
C VAL A 321 -7.48 13.93 10.97
N ARG A 322 -6.43 14.78 10.88
CA ARG A 322 -5.92 15.33 9.59
C ARG A 322 -4.41 15.65 9.59
N THR A 323 -3.72 15.17 8.56
CA THR A 323 -2.27 14.94 8.49
C THR A 323 -1.51 16.06 7.76
N TYR A 324 -0.32 16.46 8.25
CA TYR A 324 0.55 17.49 7.64
C TYR A 324 1.91 16.96 7.16
N SER A 325 2.36 15.80 7.64
CA SER A 325 3.54 15.05 7.12
C SER A 325 3.32 13.53 7.20
N ILE A 326 3.95 12.74 6.31
CA ILE A 326 3.94 11.27 6.27
C ILE A 326 5.25 10.72 5.68
N ALA A 327 5.71 9.57 6.16
CA ALA A 327 6.85 8.81 5.62
C ALA A 327 6.72 7.33 6.00
N ALA A 328 7.69 6.51 5.59
CA ALA A 328 7.82 5.09 5.92
C ALA A 328 9.29 4.66 6.07
N ALA A 329 9.59 3.68 6.93
CA ALA A 329 10.72 2.73 6.88
C ALA A 329 10.47 1.61 7.94
N ASP A 330 11.35 0.59 8.05
CA ASP A 330 11.28 -0.51 9.05
C ASP A 330 11.05 0.05 10.46
N VAL A 331 10.40 -0.67 11.38
CA VAL A 331 10.51 -0.37 12.82
C VAL A 331 10.68 -1.59 13.73
N ASP A 332 10.82 -2.82 13.26
CA ASP A 332 11.18 -3.98 14.10
C ASP A 332 11.72 -5.26 13.42
N GLY A 333 12.47 -5.14 12.33
CA GLY A 333 13.77 -5.84 12.19
C GLY A 333 13.77 -7.34 11.88
N ASP A 334 12.61 -8.01 11.85
CA ASP A 334 12.36 -9.04 10.83
C ASP A 334 11.92 -8.39 9.49
N GLY A 335 11.66 -7.05 9.42
CA GLY A 335 11.92 -6.27 8.20
C GLY A 335 10.78 -5.59 7.42
N ASP A 336 9.67 -5.19 8.06
CA ASP A 336 8.52 -4.59 7.38
C ASP A 336 8.44 -3.08 7.62
N LEU A 337 8.19 -2.28 6.58
CA LEU A 337 8.39 -0.82 6.63
C LEU A 337 7.09 -0.03 6.88
N ASP A 338 6.98 0.57 8.06
CA ASP A 338 5.76 1.14 8.65
C ASP A 338 5.40 2.56 8.21
N VAL A 339 4.29 3.11 8.71
CA VAL A 339 3.77 4.43 8.30
C VAL A 339 3.74 5.47 9.41
N LEU A 340 4.15 6.68 9.06
CA LEU A 340 4.14 7.82 9.96
C LEU A 340 2.95 8.77 9.74
N LEU A 341 1.88 8.64 10.52
CA LEU A 341 0.70 9.51 10.38
C LEU A 341 0.84 10.82 11.16
N GLY A 342 1.66 11.76 10.69
CA GLY A 342 1.94 13.08 11.32
C GLY A 342 0.74 14.03 11.34
N ASN A 343 0.11 14.25 12.51
CA ASN A 343 -1.29 14.69 12.57
C ASN A 343 -1.59 15.85 13.53
N TYR A 344 -2.36 16.82 13.00
CA TYR A 344 -2.27 18.26 13.28
C TYR A 344 -3.45 18.83 14.11
N TYR A 345 -3.28 20.02 14.71
CA TYR A 345 -4.29 20.73 15.53
C TYR A 345 -5.04 19.91 16.61
N GLY A 346 -4.37 18.92 17.20
CA GLY A 346 -4.93 17.98 18.20
C GLY A 346 -5.17 16.57 17.68
N THR A 347 -4.45 16.18 16.61
CA THR A 347 -4.55 14.92 15.83
C THR A 347 -4.73 13.62 16.63
N PRO A 348 -3.66 12.87 17.03
CA PRO A 348 -2.23 13.22 17.09
C PRO A 348 -1.33 12.55 16.04
N SER A 349 -0.02 12.88 15.99
CA SER A 349 0.93 12.05 15.23
C SER A 349 1.07 10.67 15.86
N ARG A 350 1.27 9.64 15.04
CA ARG A 350 1.59 8.25 15.44
C ARG A 350 2.44 7.61 14.35
N ALA A 351 3.12 6.53 14.70
CA ALA A 351 3.41 5.47 13.75
C ALA A 351 2.23 4.47 13.67
N LEU A 352 1.99 3.89 12.49
CA LEU A 352 0.84 3.07 12.11
C LEU A 352 1.28 2.01 11.11
N LEU A 353 0.84 0.77 11.29
CA LEU A 353 1.53 -0.44 10.87
C LEU A 353 0.48 -1.39 10.25
N ASN A 354 0.87 -2.33 9.36
CA ASN A 354 0.14 -3.59 9.18
C ASN A 354 0.86 -4.64 10.02
N ALA A 355 1.32 -5.71 9.39
CA ALA A 355 1.94 -6.89 9.99
C ALA A 355 1.96 -8.06 9.01
N GLY A 356 0.77 -8.63 8.73
CA GLY A 356 0.49 -10.01 9.19
C GLY A 356 -0.88 -10.31 9.84
N ASP A 357 -1.75 -9.30 10.04
CA ASP A 357 -3.14 -9.47 10.54
C ASP A 357 -4.20 -8.85 9.60
N GLY A 358 -3.82 -7.88 8.76
CA GLY A 358 -4.71 -7.25 7.79
C GLY A 358 -5.73 -6.28 8.41
N THR A 359 -5.41 -5.64 9.54
CA THR A 359 -6.32 -4.70 10.23
C THR A 359 -5.74 -3.33 10.58
N PHE A 360 -4.60 -2.94 9.97
CA PHE A 360 -3.72 -1.84 10.42
C PHE A 360 -3.46 -1.95 11.92
N PRO A 361 -2.94 -3.09 12.36
CA PRO A 361 -3.49 -3.77 13.51
C PRO A 361 -3.05 -3.12 14.80
N MET A 362 -1.75 -2.93 15.00
CA MET A 362 -1.18 -2.25 16.17
C MET A 362 -0.67 -0.85 15.77
N SER A 363 -0.22 -0.05 16.73
CA SER A 363 0.13 1.39 16.63
C SER A 363 -0.12 2.11 17.95
N ILE A 364 0.77 3.00 18.36
CA ILE A 364 0.43 4.10 19.26
C ILE A 364 1.19 5.38 18.84
N GLU A 365 0.56 6.53 19.03
CA GLU A 365 1.23 7.81 19.32
C GLU A 365 2.22 7.63 20.48
N LEU A 366 3.28 8.40 20.71
CA LEU A 366 3.98 8.19 22.00
C LEU A 366 3.03 8.48 23.21
N PRO A 367 3.18 7.93 24.43
CA PRO A 367 2.17 7.98 25.50
C PRO A 367 2.26 9.20 26.47
N GLY A 368 1.58 10.33 26.17
CA GLY A 368 1.63 11.54 27.02
C GLY A 368 0.84 12.75 26.50
N GLY A 369 1.49 13.90 26.26
CA GLY A 369 0.99 14.95 25.36
C GLY A 369 -0.31 15.70 25.77
N SER A 370 -1.26 15.82 24.83
CA SER A 370 -2.59 16.49 24.82
C SER A 370 -2.78 17.88 24.14
N SER A 371 -1.89 18.40 23.27
CA SER A 371 -2.13 19.61 22.42
C SER A 371 -1.16 19.74 21.19
N ASP A 372 -1.25 20.82 20.39
CA ASP A 372 -0.56 21.11 19.09
C ASP A 372 1.00 20.96 19.03
N THR A 373 1.57 20.70 17.83
CA THR A 373 2.98 20.81 17.32
C THR A 373 2.95 20.51 15.77
N THR A 374 4.01 20.61 14.92
CA THR A 374 3.83 20.75 13.43
C THR A 374 4.50 19.87 12.34
N SER A 375 5.77 19.41 12.35
CA SER A 375 6.42 18.70 11.16
C SER A 375 7.80 18.03 11.50
N ILE A 376 8.56 17.38 10.60
CA ILE A 376 8.21 16.28 9.69
C ILE A 376 8.83 16.31 8.25
N ALA A 377 10.05 15.78 8.03
CA ALA A 377 10.40 14.69 7.08
C ALA A 377 11.32 13.70 7.83
N ALA A 378 11.31 12.40 7.51
CA ALA A 378 12.05 11.37 8.26
C ALA A 378 13.52 11.20 7.81
N ALA A 379 14.35 10.59 8.67
CA ALA A 379 15.76 10.24 8.45
C ALA A 379 16.29 9.36 9.61
N ASP A 380 17.34 8.58 9.34
CA ASP A 380 18.23 7.93 10.32
C ASP A 380 18.90 8.95 11.24
N LEU A 381 19.30 8.54 12.45
CA LEU A 381 19.89 9.37 13.50
C LEU A 381 21.29 8.99 13.98
N ASP A 382 21.76 7.75 13.86
CA ASP A 382 23.04 7.33 14.47
C ASP A 382 23.44 5.90 14.00
N GLY A 383 22.93 5.44 12.85
CA GLY A 383 23.38 4.20 12.20
C GLY A 383 23.15 2.91 12.99
N ASP A 384 22.32 2.98 14.05
CA ASP A 384 21.97 1.90 14.95
C ASP A 384 20.46 1.43 14.83
N GLY A 385 19.38 2.25 15.19
CA GLY A 385 17.87 2.03 15.27
C GLY A 385 16.98 2.39 16.58
N ASP A 386 15.95 3.31 16.75
CA ASP A 386 15.39 3.75 18.13
C ASP A 386 14.82 5.22 18.38
N LEU A 387 14.41 6.11 17.45
CA LEU A 387 14.44 7.59 17.74
C LEU A 387 13.51 8.25 18.80
N ASP A 388 14.15 9.02 19.69
CA ASP A 388 13.65 9.63 20.94
C ASP A 388 12.34 10.43 20.89
N VAL A 389 11.87 10.70 22.11
CA VAL A 389 11.12 11.88 22.54
C VAL A 389 11.88 13.22 22.32
N LEU A 390 12.49 13.43 21.13
CA LEU A 390 13.50 14.42 20.68
C LEU A 390 13.07 15.92 20.71
N LEU A 391 12.36 16.37 21.76
CA LEU A 391 11.03 16.91 21.41
C LEU A 391 10.78 18.39 21.24
N SER A 392 9.99 18.62 20.20
CA SER A 392 9.14 19.76 19.98
C SER A 392 7.86 19.74 20.83
N ASN A 393 7.81 20.59 21.85
CA ASN A 393 6.59 20.85 22.62
C ASN A 393 6.17 22.31 22.39
N PHE A 394 5.14 22.55 21.56
CA PHE A 394 4.75 23.88 21.08
C PHE A 394 3.99 24.71 22.13
N GLY A 395 4.50 24.76 23.36
CA GLY A 395 3.92 25.43 24.53
C GLY A 395 3.94 24.60 25.81
N GLY A 396 4.42 23.35 25.75
CA GLY A 396 4.44 22.40 26.87
C GLY A 396 5.80 22.21 27.53
N PRO A 397 5.85 21.47 28.65
CA PRO A 397 7.12 20.99 29.19
C PRO A 397 7.80 20.05 28.17
N SER A 398 9.10 20.22 27.97
CA SER A 398 9.91 19.51 26.99
C SER A 398 11.14 18.88 27.63
N ARG A 399 11.47 17.67 27.17
CA ARG A 399 12.58 16.82 27.58
C ARG A 399 12.85 15.80 26.47
N VAL A 400 14.00 15.13 26.58
CA VAL A 400 14.51 14.03 25.74
C VAL A 400 14.96 12.89 26.68
N LEU A 401 14.63 11.62 26.38
CA LEU A 401 15.04 10.37 27.06
C LEU A 401 14.31 9.09 26.55
N LEU A 402 15.09 8.03 26.30
CA LEU A 402 14.66 6.76 25.69
C LEU A 402 14.76 5.54 26.63
N ASN A 403 15.12 4.37 26.09
CA ASN A 403 14.60 3.07 26.48
C ASN A 403 15.54 2.22 27.37
N ALA A 404 16.62 1.60 26.88
CA ALA A 404 17.28 0.49 27.59
C ALA A 404 18.02 0.84 28.91
N GLY A 405 19.29 1.26 28.83
CA GLY A 405 20.19 1.72 29.91
C GLY A 405 20.53 0.76 31.08
N ASP A 406 19.51 0.29 31.83
CA ASP A 406 19.58 -0.62 32.99
C ASP A 406 18.39 -1.62 33.00
N GLY A 407 17.46 -1.49 32.05
CA GLY A 407 16.09 -1.99 32.19
C GLY A 407 15.26 -1.15 33.16
N THR A 408 15.71 0.09 33.46
CA THR A 408 15.00 1.08 34.30
C THR A 408 14.99 2.50 33.74
N PHE A 409 15.38 2.67 32.45
CA PHE A 409 15.38 3.89 31.62
C PHE A 409 16.44 4.95 32.04
N PRO A 410 17.27 5.49 31.11
CA PRO A 410 18.49 6.24 31.46
C PRO A 410 18.32 7.76 31.72
N THR A 411 17.67 8.49 30.81
CA THR A 411 17.98 9.92 30.57
C THR A 411 16.94 10.88 31.22
N ILE A 412 17.30 12.18 31.39
CA ILE A 412 16.75 13.03 32.48
C ILE A 412 16.58 14.55 32.20
N ILE A 413 16.46 14.98 30.93
CA ILE A 413 16.67 16.40 30.52
C ILE A 413 15.42 17.32 30.71
N GLU A 414 15.60 18.64 30.61
CA GLU A 414 14.56 19.70 30.70
C GLU A 414 14.96 20.91 29.81
N LEU A 415 14.12 21.32 28.84
CA LEU A 415 14.55 21.92 27.55
C LEU A 415 13.97 23.33 27.19
N PRO A 416 14.67 24.16 26.37
CA PRO A 416 14.18 25.42 25.78
C PRO A 416 14.06 25.34 24.22
N GLY A 417 14.82 26.14 23.44
CA GLY A 417 14.97 26.02 21.98
C GLY A 417 14.03 26.84 21.06
N GLY A 418 14.22 26.76 19.72
CA GLY A 418 13.42 27.53 18.76
C GLY A 418 11.95 27.16 18.68
N SER A 419 11.07 28.12 18.37
CA SER A 419 9.67 27.84 18.05
C SER A 419 9.55 27.33 16.61
N ALA A 420 10.02 26.06 16.50
CA ALA A 420 10.87 25.27 15.54
C ALA A 420 10.29 24.64 14.23
N GLY A 421 11.23 24.06 13.47
CA GLY A 421 11.36 23.63 12.05
C GLY A 421 10.27 22.87 11.27
N THR A 422 10.52 21.76 10.52
CA THR A 422 11.66 21.31 9.65
C THR A 422 11.32 19.99 8.90
N SER A 423 11.85 19.77 7.67
CA SER A 423 11.30 18.76 6.70
C SER A 423 12.14 18.37 5.41
N SER A 424 13.35 17.77 5.47
CA SER A 424 13.98 16.90 4.41
C SER A 424 15.30 16.19 4.90
N ILE A 425 16.03 15.46 4.02
CA ILE A 425 17.39 14.84 4.23
C ILE A 425 18.19 14.70 2.89
N ALA A 426 19.55 14.63 2.91
CA ALA A 426 20.51 14.32 1.80
C ALA A 426 21.99 14.29 2.30
N ALA A 427 22.97 13.62 1.63
CA ALA A 427 24.38 13.46 2.10
C ALA A 427 25.51 13.13 1.05
N ALA A 428 26.73 13.73 1.18
CA ALA A 428 28.04 13.30 0.60
C ALA A 428 29.31 14.02 1.24
N ASP A 429 30.26 14.63 0.48
CA ASP A 429 31.76 14.58 0.66
C ASP A 429 32.62 15.90 0.86
N VAL A 430 33.74 15.88 1.66
CA VAL A 430 34.80 16.94 1.79
C VAL A 430 36.21 16.63 2.44
N ASP A 431 36.39 16.24 3.73
CA ASP A 431 37.71 15.97 4.43
C ASP A 431 37.53 15.03 5.67
N GLY A 432 37.08 13.76 5.49
CA GLY A 432 36.14 13.07 6.42
C GLY A 432 35.99 11.52 6.33
N ASP A 433 34.82 10.95 6.73
CA ASP A 433 34.53 9.48 6.79
C ASP A 433 33.01 8.99 6.77
N GLY A 434 31.90 9.79 6.83
CA GLY A 434 30.48 9.31 6.82
C GLY A 434 29.50 9.77 7.94
N ASP A 435 29.83 10.89 8.64
CA ASP A 435 29.08 11.56 9.76
C ASP A 435 28.57 12.99 9.38
N LEU A 436 27.36 13.42 9.81
CA LEU A 436 26.44 14.15 8.89
C LEU A 436 25.85 15.57 9.24
N ASP A 437 26.48 16.42 10.08
CA ASP A 437 26.19 17.89 10.30
C ASP A 437 24.91 18.39 11.04
N VAL A 438 25.06 19.35 11.99
CA VAL A 438 23.96 20.15 12.58
C VAL A 438 23.35 21.28 11.72
N LEU A 439 22.65 20.94 10.64
CA LEU A 439 21.81 21.86 9.86
C LEU A 439 20.54 22.34 10.59
N LEU A 440 20.63 23.13 11.66
CA LEU A 440 19.45 23.70 12.34
C LEU A 440 18.66 24.71 11.47
N GLY A 441 17.79 24.23 10.59
CA GLY A 441 16.47 24.77 10.23
C GLY A 441 16.34 26.25 9.87
N ASN A 442 15.45 27.02 10.50
CA ASN A 442 15.33 27.26 11.96
C ASN A 442 13.98 28.06 12.13
N TYR A 443 13.05 27.78 13.06
CA TYR A 443 11.71 28.43 13.07
C TYR A 443 11.47 29.45 14.21
N ASN A 444 10.69 30.48 13.87
CA ASN A 444 10.90 31.86 14.30
C ASN A 444 12.25 32.43 13.82
N SER A 445 12.84 31.75 12.83
CA SER A 445 14.18 31.95 12.31
C SER A 445 14.28 31.73 10.77
N PRO A 446 15.44 31.88 10.10
CA PRO A 446 16.20 30.72 9.57
C PRO A 446 17.56 30.37 10.19
N SER A 447 18.17 29.28 9.71
CA SER A 447 19.61 29.14 9.52
C SER A 447 20.53 29.43 10.71
N GLN A 448 20.34 28.86 11.91
CA GLN A 448 21.24 29.17 13.04
C GLN A 448 21.59 28.02 13.97
N VAL A 449 22.91 27.80 14.07
CA VAL A 449 23.56 26.50 14.23
C VAL A 449 24.78 26.62 15.17
N LEU A 450 25.06 25.56 15.93
CA LEU A 450 26.19 25.44 16.88
C LEU A 450 26.33 24.00 17.39
N LEU A 451 27.57 23.47 17.47
CA LEU A 451 27.89 22.03 17.59
C LEU A 451 29.06 21.74 18.56
N ASN A 452 29.41 20.46 18.65
CA ASN A 452 30.22 19.77 19.67
C ASN A 452 31.76 19.86 19.52
N ALA A 453 32.49 19.28 20.48
CA ALA A 453 33.78 18.56 20.29
C ALA A 453 34.30 17.98 21.64
N GLY A 454 34.67 16.70 21.63
CA GLY A 454 34.96 15.80 22.77
C GLY A 454 36.02 16.13 23.85
N ASP A 455 36.64 17.32 23.92
CA ASP A 455 37.25 17.82 25.19
C ASP A 455 36.17 18.44 26.11
N GLY A 456 34.89 18.26 25.76
CA GLY A 456 33.71 18.75 26.46
C GLY A 456 33.46 20.24 26.21
N THR A 457 33.48 20.65 24.93
CA THR A 457 33.70 22.07 24.56
C THR A 457 32.49 22.82 23.99
N PHE A 458 31.75 22.25 23.04
CA PHE A 458 30.72 22.91 22.22
C PHE A 458 31.18 24.30 21.69
N PRO A 459 32.10 24.37 20.69
CA PRO A 459 32.93 25.55 20.44
C PRO A 459 32.48 26.46 19.28
N THR A 460 31.71 25.95 18.32
CA THR A 460 31.46 26.58 17.00
C THR A 460 30.11 27.31 16.94
N SER A 461 30.04 28.49 16.30
CA SER A 461 28.76 29.18 15.98
C SER A 461 28.96 30.28 14.90
N ILE A 462 28.38 30.12 13.71
CA ILE A 462 28.45 31.08 12.58
C ILE A 462 27.05 31.69 12.30
N GLY A 463 26.97 32.82 11.57
CA GLY A 463 25.68 33.41 11.16
C GLY A 463 25.77 34.57 10.16
N LEU A 464 24.93 34.50 9.12
CA LEU A 464 25.04 35.26 7.87
C LEU A 464 23.76 36.10 7.55
N PRO A 465 23.70 36.87 6.43
CA PRO A 465 22.67 37.92 6.25
C PRO A 465 21.45 37.58 5.35
N GLY A 466 21.50 36.53 4.53
CA GLY A 466 20.70 36.27 3.31
C GLY A 466 19.16 36.22 3.40
N GLY A 467 18.54 35.07 3.10
CA GLY A 467 17.08 34.89 3.05
C GLY A 467 16.36 34.80 4.37
N SER A 468 16.88 35.55 5.34
CA SER A 468 16.72 35.52 6.80
C SER A 468 15.31 35.83 7.31
N ALA A 469 14.26 35.38 6.61
CA ALA A 469 12.95 36.02 6.66
C ALA A 469 11.71 35.12 6.42
N HIS A 470 11.81 33.79 6.24
CA HIS A 470 10.74 32.82 6.61
C HIS A 470 11.19 31.34 6.71
N THR A 471 12.34 30.90 6.17
CA THR A 471 12.85 29.51 5.90
C THR A 471 11.85 28.54 5.29
N ASP A 472 12.21 27.70 4.30
CA ASP A 472 11.36 26.54 3.97
C ASP A 472 11.97 25.51 2.99
N SER A 473 13.22 25.54 2.51
CA SER A 473 13.72 24.60 1.44
C SER A 473 15.19 24.18 1.64
N VAL A 474 15.57 22.90 1.52
CA VAL A 474 16.93 22.39 1.87
C VAL A 474 17.16 20.98 1.25
N ALA A 475 18.28 20.74 0.53
CA ALA A 475 18.76 19.45 -0.09
C ALA A 475 20.11 19.60 -0.86
N ALA A 476 20.64 18.48 -1.42
CA ALA A 476 21.89 18.31 -2.22
C ALA A 476 21.69 17.76 -3.67
N ALA A 477 22.62 17.97 -4.63
CA ALA A 477 22.76 17.32 -5.98
C ALA A 477 23.96 17.84 -6.86
N ASP A 478 24.89 17.02 -7.39
CA ASP A 478 26.25 17.37 -7.95
C ASP A 478 26.44 18.66 -8.78
N VAL A 479 26.24 18.59 -10.10
CA VAL A 479 26.33 19.68 -11.11
C VAL A 479 27.70 20.33 -11.43
N ASP A 480 28.84 19.65 -11.25
CA ASP A 480 30.05 19.83 -12.12
C ASP A 480 30.79 18.48 -12.43
N GLY A 481 30.55 17.41 -11.64
CA GLY A 481 30.67 15.99 -12.01
C GLY A 481 31.82 15.18 -11.41
N ASP A 482 31.66 14.63 -10.19
CA ASP A 482 32.41 13.46 -9.65
C ASP A 482 31.73 12.69 -8.45
N GLY A 483 30.58 13.10 -7.83
CA GLY A 483 29.88 12.35 -6.73
C GLY A 483 29.62 13.10 -5.41
N ASP A 484 29.94 14.39 -5.44
CA ASP A 484 29.85 15.39 -4.39
C ASP A 484 28.67 16.36 -4.76
N LEU A 485 27.85 16.97 -3.85
CA LEU A 485 26.43 17.37 -4.16
C LEU A 485 25.91 18.85 -3.85
N ASP A 486 25.57 19.70 -4.86
CA ASP A 486 25.12 21.14 -4.77
C ASP A 486 23.71 21.45 -4.18
N VAL A 487 23.43 22.71 -3.85
CA VAL A 487 22.65 23.21 -2.70
C VAL A 487 21.32 23.92 -3.06
N LEU A 488 20.16 23.43 -2.62
CA LEU A 488 18.85 23.86 -3.14
C LEU A 488 18.18 25.05 -2.36
N LEU A 489 18.20 26.29 -2.91
CA LEU A 489 17.91 27.57 -2.19
C LEU A 489 16.64 28.43 -2.58
N GLY A 490 15.58 28.43 -1.74
CA GLY A 490 14.35 29.25 -1.88
C GLY A 490 14.29 30.67 -1.21
N ILE A 491 13.23 31.48 -1.45
CA ILE A 491 13.02 32.93 -1.05
C ILE A 491 11.50 33.25 -0.83
N PHE A 492 10.94 34.37 -0.29
CA PHE A 492 9.46 34.60 0.00
C PHE A 492 8.67 35.69 -0.81
N LEU A 493 7.66 35.22 -1.54
CA LEU A 493 6.53 35.83 -2.26
C LEU A 493 6.78 37.04 -3.23
N PHE A 494 6.90 36.69 -4.53
CA PHE A 494 7.08 37.46 -5.80
C PHE A 494 8.51 37.87 -6.34
N SER A 495 9.41 36.91 -6.65
CA SER A 495 10.74 37.12 -7.30
C SER A 495 11.41 35.83 -7.84
N PRO A 496 12.54 35.94 -8.59
CA PRO A 496 13.51 34.83 -8.79
C PRO A 496 14.30 34.44 -7.52
N SER A 497 15.01 33.30 -7.56
CA SER A 497 15.81 32.69 -6.46
C SER A 497 17.34 33.00 -6.51
N ARG A 498 18.16 32.31 -5.70
CA ARG A 498 19.65 32.38 -5.70
C ARG A 498 20.33 31.17 -5.00
N VAL A 499 20.90 30.22 -5.76
CA VAL A 499 21.64 29.01 -5.28
C VAL A 499 23.15 29.22 -5.18
N LEU A 500 23.80 28.49 -4.26
CA LEU A 500 25.22 28.11 -4.33
C LEU A 500 25.52 26.86 -3.50
N LEU A 501 26.32 25.93 -4.05
CA LEU A 501 27.00 24.80 -3.41
C LEU A 501 27.81 25.17 -2.15
N ASN A 502 28.35 24.19 -1.42
CA ASN A 502 29.50 24.38 -0.54
C ASN A 502 30.83 24.01 -1.23
N ALA A 503 30.82 22.84 -1.87
CA ALA A 503 31.95 22.16 -2.43
C ALA A 503 33.12 21.81 -1.50
N GLY A 504 34.05 22.77 -1.39
CA GLY A 504 35.42 22.59 -0.88
C GLY A 504 36.22 23.91 -0.74
N ASP A 505 37.41 23.85 -0.12
CA ASP A 505 38.20 24.97 0.49
C ASP A 505 37.32 25.95 1.33
N GLY A 506 36.16 25.45 1.80
CA GLY A 506 35.09 26.20 2.48
C GLY A 506 34.55 27.40 1.69
N THR A 507 34.56 27.33 0.35
CA THR A 507 34.57 28.53 -0.51
C THR A 507 33.24 29.27 -0.66
N PHE A 508 32.10 28.63 -0.37
CA PHE A 508 30.74 29.18 -0.49
C PHE A 508 30.33 29.55 -1.96
N PRO A 509 30.07 28.56 -2.86
CA PRO A 509 29.91 28.70 -4.33
C PRO A 509 28.97 29.76 -5.05
N THR A 510 28.58 29.72 -6.36
CA THR A 510 28.41 30.97 -7.21
C THR A 510 27.04 31.74 -7.44
N SER A 511 26.10 31.36 -8.35
CA SER A 511 24.75 31.96 -8.76
C SER A 511 24.53 32.78 -10.09
N ILE A 512 23.27 32.82 -10.63
CA ILE A 512 22.85 33.46 -11.93
C ILE A 512 21.37 34.05 -11.97
N GLU A 513 20.73 34.27 -13.16
CA GLU A 513 19.38 34.91 -13.41
C GLU A 513 18.46 34.03 -14.35
N LEU A 514 17.13 33.86 -14.10
CA LEU A 514 16.51 32.50 -14.01
C LEU A 514 15.07 32.21 -14.62
N PRO A 515 14.65 30.91 -14.83
CA PRO A 515 13.37 30.45 -15.44
C PRO A 515 12.33 29.78 -14.47
N GLY A 516 11.49 28.77 -14.89
CA GLY A 516 10.36 28.06 -14.19
C GLY A 516 9.16 28.93 -13.77
N GLY A 517 9.44 30.22 -13.61
CA GLY A 517 8.58 31.10 -12.86
C GLY A 517 9.33 31.93 -11.85
N SER A 518 9.76 33.11 -12.32
CA SER A 518 10.43 34.15 -11.55
C SER A 518 9.54 34.85 -10.51
N ALA A 519 8.76 34.08 -9.75
CA ALA A 519 7.96 34.58 -8.65
C ALA A 519 8.05 33.78 -7.35
N SER A 520 8.26 32.44 -7.30
CA SER A 520 8.04 31.58 -6.11
C SER A 520 8.73 30.21 -6.05
N THR A 521 9.71 29.98 -5.16
CA THR A 521 10.52 28.73 -5.07
C THR A 521 10.28 27.83 -3.85
N SER A 522 9.77 26.60 -4.03
CA SER A 522 9.49 25.51 -3.06
C SER A 522 10.00 24.11 -3.48
N SER A 523 9.11 23.10 -3.62
CA SER A 523 9.39 21.65 -3.55
C SER A 523 9.37 20.87 -4.84
N ILE A 524 10.36 19.98 -4.94
CA ILE A 524 10.96 19.26 -6.07
C ILE A 524 12.06 18.32 -5.52
N ALA A 525 12.71 17.55 -6.39
CA ALA A 525 13.98 16.85 -6.19
C ALA A 525 14.59 16.49 -7.58
N ALA A 526 15.62 15.65 -7.60
CA ALA A 526 16.06 14.84 -8.74
C ALA A 526 15.64 13.35 -8.59
N ALA A 527 15.24 12.70 -9.68
CA ALA A 527 15.18 11.25 -9.95
C ALA A 527 15.23 11.05 -11.48
N ASP A 528 15.59 9.84 -11.95
CA ASP A 528 16.11 9.61 -13.32
C ASP A 528 15.12 9.19 -14.45
N VAL A 529 15.56 9.16 -15.74
CA VAL A 529 14.82 9.36 -17.03
C VAL A 529 15.39 8.66 -18.34
N ASP A 530 15.66 9.34 -19.52
CA ASP A 530 15.72 8.71 -20.90
C ASP A 530 16.98 8.86 -21.83
N GLY A 531 18.10 9.47 -21.40
CA GLY A 531 19.45 9.18 -21.94
C GLY A 531 19.95 9.66 -23.33
N ASP A 532 19.17 9.96 -24.39
CA ASP A 532 19.75 10.35 -25.71
C ASP A 532 20.35 11.79 -25.74
N GLY A 533 20.38 12.51 -24.60
CA GLY A 533 21.17 13.74 -24.50
C GLY A 533 21.22 14.52 -23.18
N ASP A 534 20.26 14.37 -22.26
CA ASP A 534 20.19 15.14 -20.99
C ASP A 534 19.41 14.32 -19.87
N LEU A 535 19.59 14.53 -18.53
CA LEU A 535 19.09 13.67 -17.39
C LEU A 535 18.71 14.44 -16.06
N ASP A 536 17.84 13.97 -15.12
CA ASP A 536 16.75 14.85 -14.55
C ASP A 536 16.09 14.86 -13.09
N VAL A 537 14.77 15.24 -12.96
CA VAL A 537 14.18 16.31 -12.08
C VAL A 537 12.65 16.31 -11.90
N LEU A 538 12.18 16.78 -10.74
CA LEU A 538 10.78 16.91 -10.32
C LEU A 538 10.22 18.38 -10.23
N LEU A 539 10.09 19.23 -11.27
CA LEU A 539 9.74 20.69 -11.15
C LEU A 539 8.23 21.11 -11.23
N GLY A 540 7.61 21.47 -10.10
CA GLY A 540 6.18 21.81 -10.02
C GLY A 540 5.85 23.28 -9.77
N ASN A 541 4.71 23.76 -10.29
CA ASN A 541 4.22 25.15 -10.13
C ASN A 541 2.74 25.26 -9.66
N TYR A 542 1.84 25.95 -10.40
CA TYR A 542 0.58 26.55 -9.87
C TYR A 542 -0.67 26.71 -10.83
N GLY A 543 -0.60 26.31 -12.13
CA GLY A 543 -1.44 26.65 -13.35
C GLY A 543 -0.97 27.71 -14.44
N GLY A 544 0.09 27.50 -15.27
CA GLY A 544 1.05 28.44 -15.97
C GLY A 544 2.28 27.86 -16.79
N PRO A 545 3.59 27.85 -16.35
CA PRO A 545 4.81 26.92 -16.49
C PRO A 545 5.10 25.72 -15.48
N SER A 546 5.17 24.39 -15.78
CA SER A 546 5.64 23.19 -14.92
C SER A 546 5.31 21.73 -15.42
N ARG A 547 6.21 20.71 -15.58
CA ARG A 547 7.70 20.71 -15.57
C ARG A 547 8.71 19.40 -15.48
N VAL A 548 8.86 18.22 -16.22
CA VAL A 548 10.20 17.35 -16.28
C VAL A 548 11.31 18.39 -16.62
N LEU A 549 12.60 18.41 -16.25
CA LEU A 549 13.63 19.37 -16.77
C LEU A 549 14.64 18.84 -17.85
N LEU A 550 14.64 17.52 -18.10
CA LEU A 550 15.57 16.67 -18.86
C LEU A 550 16.95 17.29 -18.82
N ASN A 551 17.52 17.31 -17.61
CA ASN A 551 18.35 18.39 -17.15
C ASN A 551 19.71 18.40 -17.86
N ALA A 552 20.65 17.52 -17.49
CA ALA A 552 21.76 17.11 -18.37
C ALA A 552 22.77 16.12 -17.74
N GLY A 553 22.90 16.10 -16.41
CA GLY A 553 24.24 15.91 -15.83
C GLY A 553 25.10 17.15 -16.15
N ASP A 554 25.72 17.73 -15.13
CA ASP A 554 26.26 19.08 -14.98
C ASP A 554 25.24 20.13 -14.53
N GLY A 555 23.95 19.81 -14.65
CA GLY A 555 22.86 20.71 -14.33
C GLY A 555 22.29 21.57 -15.48
N THR A 556 22.55 21.24 -16.75
CA THR A 556 22.20 22.08 -17.89
C THR A 556 20.76 21.97 -18.43
N PHE A 557 19.71 21.96 -17.62
CA PHE A 557 18.31 21.91 -18.11
C PHE A 557 17.90 22.76 -19.34
N PRO A 558 17.63 22.13 -20.51
CA PRO A 558 16.89 22.72 -21.62
C PRO A 558 15.39 22.39 -21.58
N THR A 559 14.95 21.40 -20.81
CA THR A 559 13.73 20.64 -21.15
C THR A 559 12.73 20.59 -20.02
N SER A 560 12.04 21.68 -19.75
CA SER A 560 10.98 21.69 -18.75
C SER A 560 9.69 21.00 -19.34
N ILE A 561 8.87 20.07 -18.77
CA ILE A 561 7.60 19.55 -19.37
C ILE A 561 6.33 19.28 -18.49
N GLU A 562 5.15 19.63 -19.06
CA GLU A 562 3.89 19.95 -18.40
C GLU A 562 2.67 19.05 -18.65
N LEU A 563 1.65 19.19 -17.80
CA LEU A 563 0.26 18.92 -18.16
C LEU A 563 -0.52 20.23 -18.52
N PRO A 564 -1.19 20.31 -19.68
CA PRO A 564 -2.10 21.43 -19.98
C PRO A 564 -3.46 21.40 -19.23
N GLY A 565 -3.62 20.49 -18.25
CA GLY A 565 -4.75 20.39 -17.33
C GLY A 565 -4.48 21.16 -16.03
N GLY A 566 -4.15 20.44 -14.94
CA GLY A 566 -3.11 20.90 -14.03
C GLY A 566 -3.27 22.18 -13.19
N SER A 567 -4.46 22.79 -13.10
CA SER A 567 -4.62 24.22 -12.81
C SER A 567 -4.54 24.69 -11.33
N ALA A 568 -3.69 24.07 -10.50
CA ALA A 568 -3.27 24.62 -9.20
C ALA A 568 -1.82 24.22 -8.85
N TYR A 569 -1.48 24.10 -7.56
CA TYR A 569 -0.20 24.31 -6.86
C TYR A 569 0.79 23.10 -6.90
N THR A 570 1.80 22.98 -6.02
CA THR A 570 2.62 21.73 -5.88
C THR A 570 2.84 21.37 -4.39
N SER A 571 3.15 20.11 -4.01
CA SER A 571 3.06 19.72 -2.58
C SER A 571 3.86 18.54 -2.00
N SER A 572 3.98 17.38 -2.65
CA SER A 572 4.20 16.10 -1.95
C SER A 572 4.71 15.05 -2.91
N ILE A 573 5.84 14.41 -2.58
CA ILE A 573 6.81 14.08 -3.62
C ILE A 573 7.79 12.99 -3.12
N ALA A 574 7.86 11.79 -3.74
CA ALA A 574 9.05 10.89 -3.79
C ALA A 574 8.96 9.81 -4.89
N ALA A 575 9.08 8.52 -4.59
CA ALA A 575 8.86 7.38 -5.49
C ALA A 575 8.77 6.07 -4.66
N ALA A 576 8.79 4.95 -5.37
CA ALA A 576 8.97 3.54 -5.01
C ALA A 576 8.77 2.76 -6.34
N ASP A 577 9.28 1.54 -6.51
CA ASP A 577 9.06 0.78 -7.78
C ASP A 577 7.66 0.17 -7.84
N VAL A 578 6.68 1.05 -8.05
CA VAL A 578 5.25 0.77 -7.93
C VAL A 578 4.62 0.30 -9.25
N ASP A 579 5.45 -0.31 -10.10
CA ASP A 579 5.12 -0.79 -11.43
C ASP A 579 6.03 -1.94 -11.91
N GLY A 580 7.28 -2.02 -11.43
CA GLY A 580 8.13 -3.20 -11.35
C GLY A 580 8.62 -3.99 -12.59
N ASP A 581 8.43 -3.66 -13.88
CA ASP A 581 9.12 -4.43 -14.99
C ASP A 581 9.47 -3.59 -16.22
N GLY A 582 10.62 -2.90 -16.16
CA GLY A 582 11.33 -2.38 -17.34
C GLY A 582 10.94 -0.98 -17.83
N ASP A 583 9.76 -0.48 -17.49
CA ASP A 583 9.38 0.91 -17.73
C ASP A 583 8.53 1.54 -16.59
N LEU A 584 9.23 2.06 -15.56
CA LEU A 584 8.80 2.11 -14.14
C LEU A 584 8.14 3.42 -13.66
N ASP A 585 7.41 3.41 -12.54
CA ASP A 585 6.30 4.35 -12.24
C ASP A 585 6.38 5.03 -10.83
N VAL A 586 5.33 5.79 -10.41
CA VAL A 586 5.35 6.75 -9.29
C VAL A 586 3.98 6.96 -8.59
N LEU A 587 3.80 8.00 -7.75
CA LEU A 587 2.58 8.35 -6.96
C LEU A 587 2.16 9.85 -7.13
N LEU A 588 1.09 10.43 -6.51
CA LEU A 588 0.85 11.92 -6.44
C LEU A 588 -0.34 12.43 -5.55
N SER A 589 -0.64 13.75 -5.59
CA SER A 589 -1.06 14.58 -4.42
C SER A 589 -1.80 15.95 -4.70
N ASN A 590 -2.74 16.51 -3.85
CA ASN A 590 -3.57 17.76 -4.12
C ASN A 590 -4.26 18.59 -2.91
N HIS A 591 -5.50 19.22 -2.99
CA HIS A 591 -6.53 19.71 -1.92
C HIS A 591 -8.08 19.97 -2.34
N LEU A 592 -9.11 19.05 -2.10
CA LEU A 592 -10.41 18.40 -2.75
C LEU A 592 -10.71 17.33 -4.03
N SER A 593 -9.82 16.61 -4.85
CA SER A 593 -9.49 16.29 -6.34
C SER A 593 -9.22 14.83 -6.77
N PRO A 594 -9.00 14.59 -8.08
CA PRO A 594 -7.73 14.00 -8.50
C PRO A 594 -6.42 14.69 -8.00
N SER A 595 -5.75 14.09 -7.01
CA SER A 595 -4.29 13.85 -7.05
C SER A 595 -3.85 13.20 -8.39
N ARG A 596 -2.70 12.52 -8.52
CA ARG A 596 -2.22 11.91 -9.81
C ARG A 596 -1.25 10.72 -9.64
N VAL A 597 -0.75 10.22 -10.78
CA VAL A 597 0.65 9.89 -11.08
C VAL A 597 0.95 10.59 -12.43
N LEU A 598 1.59 9.96 -13.41
CA LEU A 598 1.26 10.07 -14.84
C LEU A 598 1.66 8.79 -15.62
N LEU A 599 1.83 7.69 -14.88
CA LEU A 599 2.12 6.30 -15.24
C LEU A 599 2.86 6.00 -16.57
N ASN A 600 4.06 5.40 -16.44
CA ASN A 600 5.25 5.72 -17.25
C ASN A 600 5.49 4.85 -18.49
N ALA A 601 6.59 5.17 -19.19
CA ALA A 601 7.23 4.30 -20.17
C ALA A 601 8.78 4.35 -20.19
N GLY A 602 9.47 5.12 -19.34
CA GLY A 602 10.91 5.43 -19.52
C GLY A 602 11.19 6.35 -20.74
N ASP A 603 10.42 6.13 -21.84
CA ASP A 603 10.07 6.90 -23.07
C ASP A 603 8.61 7.43 -23.00
N GLY A 604 8.21 8.10 -21.89
CA GLY A 604 6.82 8.39 -21.46
C GLY A 604 5.81 9.10 -22.40
N THR A 605 5.76 10.45 -22.38
CA THR A 605 4.69 11.36 -22.91
C THR A 605 3.39 11.52 -22.10
N PHE A 606 3.36 11.06 -20.85
CA PHE A 606 2.18 10.50 -20.20
C PHE A 606 1.53 9.48 -21.10
N PRO A 607 1.89 8.21 -20.92
CA PRO A 607 0.99 7.17 -21.35
C PRO A 607 -0.24 7.14 -20.43
N THR A 608 -0.05 6.97 -19.12
CA THR A 608 -1.10 6.41 -18.27
C THR A 608 -1.44 7.25 -17.03
N SER A 609 -2.64 7.04 -16.48
CA SER A 609 -3.29 7.95 -15.54
C SER A 609 -4.53 7.28 -14.92
N ILE A 610 -4.44 6.26 -14.07
CA ILE A 610 -5.65 5.75 -13.41
C ILE A 610 -5.92 6.59 -12.14
N GLU A 611 -7.20 6.78 -11.81
CA GLU A 611 -7.73 7.90 -11.03
C GLU A 611 -7.96 7.56 -9.55
N LEU A 612 -8.70 8.49 -8.82
CA LEU A 612 -9.30 9.11 -6.09
C LEU A 612 -10.49 8.53 -5.13
N PRO A 613 -10.32 7.48 -4.24
CA PRO A 613 -11.50 6.66 -3.88
C PRO A 613 -12.65 7.28 -3.05
N GLY A 614 -12.57 8.55 -2.61
CA GLY A 614 -13.69 9.28 -2.01
C GLY A 614 -14.37 10.32 -2.92
N GLY A 615 -13.74 10.74 -4.03
CA GLY A 615 -14.36 11.52 -5.12
C GLY A 615 -14.70 12.99 -4.85
N SER A 616 -14.97 13.41 -3.61
CA SER A 616 -15.16 14.82 -3.24
C SER A 616 -15.14 15.05 -1.71
N ALA A 617 -14.06 14.67 -1.05
CA ALA A 617 -13.79 15.00 0.35
C ALA A 617 -12.55 15.90 0.43
N ASP A 618 -11.62 15.65 1.36
CA ASP A 618 -10.29 16.29 1.35
C ASP A 618 -9.24 15.39 2.01
N THR A 619 -8.22 14.99 1.26
CA THR A 619 -7.40 13.78 1.48
C THR A 619 -6.24 13.92 2.47
N HIS A 620 -5.70 12.78 2.89
CA HIS A 620 -4.47 12.70 3.68
C HIS A 620 -3.40 11.99 2.85
N SER A 621 -2.88 10.84 3.29
CA SER A 621 -1.44 10.57 3.29
C SER A 621 -0.60 10.91 2.02
N ILE A 622 -0.30 9.89 1.22
CA ILE A 622 0.86 9.61 0.33
C ILE A 622 2.05 9.02 1.11
N ALA A 623 3.18 8.76 0.45
CA ALA A 623 4.09 7.63 0.73
C ALA A 623 3.56 6.33 0.16
N ALA A 624 4.50 5.48 -0.28
CA ALA A 624 4.44 4.04 -0.18
C ALA A 624 5.03 3.56 1.17
N ALA A 625 4.74 2.31 1.53
CA ALA A 625 5.16 1.61 2.76
C ALA A 625 4.80 0.11 2.62
N ASP A 626 4.98 -0.67 3.67
CA ASP A 626 4.73 -2.12 3.74
C ASP A 626 3.48 -2.45 4.60
N VAL A 627 3.31 -3.71 4.99
CA VAL A 627 3.81 -4.32 6.25
C VAL A 627 3.26 -5.75 6.28
N ASP A 628 3.97 -6.65 5.60
CA ASP A 628 3.88 -8.13 5.57
C ASP A 628 5.14 -8.70 4.81
N GLY A 629 6.02 -7.87 4.18
CA GLY A 629 7.41 -8.17 3.79
C GLY A 629 7.72 -9.30 2.79
N ASP A 630 6.81 -10.25 2.49
CA ASP A 630 7.09 -11.41 1.58
C ASP A 630 7.09 -11.00 0.08
N GLY A 631 6.88 -9.71 -0.20
CA GLY A 631 6.93 -9.01 -1.50
C GLY A 631 5.76 -9.27 -2.45
N ASP A 632 4.70 -8.42 -2.40
CA ASP A 632 3.57 -8.20 -3.37
C ASP A 632 2.35 -7.36 -2.81
N LEU A 633 2.61 -6.32 -2.01
CA LEU A 633 1.80 -5.41 -1.13
C LEU A 633 0.32 -5.56 -0.61
N ASP A 634 0.03 -4.89 0.54
CA ASP A 634 -1.19 -4.21 1.08
C ASP A 634 -0.71 -3.05 2.03
N VAL A 635 -1.43 -1.92 2.26
CA VAL A 635 -0.81 -0.70 2.90
C VAL A 635 -1.71 0.25 3.74
N LEU A 636 -1.14 1.26 4.44
CA LEU A 636 -1.54 1.67 5.82
C LEU A 636 -1.88 3.17 6.03
N LEU A 637 -3.02 3.53 6.66
CA LEU A 637 -3.35 4.95 7.00
C LEU A 637 -4.62 5.19 7.87
N GLY A 638 -5.06 6.46 8.04
CA GLY A 638 -6.15 6.85 8.95
C GLY A 638 -6.87 8.21 8.68
N ASN A 639 -8.14 8.36 9.11
CA ASN A 639 -9.11 9.42 8.69
C ASN A 639 -10.01 10.06 9.79
N GLU A 640 -10.89 11.02 9.42
CA GLU A 640 -11.86 11.70 10.32
C GLU A 640 -13.31 11.14 10.29
N ASP A 641 -13.87 10.79 11.46
CA ASP A 641 -15.26 10.35 11.73
C ASP A 641 -15.74 9.13 10.89
N THR A 642 -14.81 8.49 10.18
CA THR A 642 -15.10 7.52 9.12
C THR A 642 -13.98 6.45 8.98
N PRO A 643 -14.23 5.36 8.22
CA PRO A 643 -13.25 4.30 7.99
C PRO A 643 -11.92 4.69 7.30
N SER A 644 -11.07 3.68 7.13
CA SER A 644 -9.93 3.55 6.22
C SER A 644 -10.22 2.44 5.21
N ARG A 645 -9.30 1.96 4.33
CA ARG A 645 -9.66 0.95 3.31
C ARG A 645 -8.54 0.04 2.73
N LEU A 646 -8.16 -1.09 3.37
CA LEU A 646 -7.12 -2.03 2.85
C LEU A 646 -7.60 -3.19 1.97
N LEU A 647 -6.76 -3.68 1.04
CA LEU A 647 -6.65 -5.05 0.46
C LEU A 647 -5.35 -5.13 -0.39
N PRO A 648 -4.83 -6.29 -0.86
CA PRO A 648 -3.49 -6.37 -1.47
C PRO A 648 -3.35 -6.02 -2.99
N PHE A 649 -2.15 -6.18 -3.59
CA PHE A 649 -1.57 -5.44 -4.76
C PHE A 649 -1.39 -6.18 -6.13
N ILE A 650 -0.18 -6.65 -6.50
CA ILE A 650 0.39 -7.48 -7.61
C ILE A 650 0.05 -7.18 -9.11
N ARG A 651 1.02 -7.40 -10.03
CA ARG A 651 0.86 -7.62 -11.50
C ARG A 651 1.42 -9.00 -11.98
N CYS A 652 2.37 -9.02 -12.93
CA CYS A 652 3.51 -9.92 -13.14
C CYS A 652 4.18 -9.56 -14.47
N SER A 653 5.51 -9.37 -14.48
CA SER A 653 6.35 -8.91 -15.58
C SER A 653 5.96 -9.37 -17.00
N GLN A 654 6.55 -10.46 -17.49
CA GLN A 654 6.92 -10.47 -18.91
C GLN A 654 5.74 -10.73 -19.91
N PRO A 655 5.47 -9.76 -20.82
CA PRO A 655 4.24 -9.45 -21.56
C PRO A 655 3.15 -10.52 -21.71
N GLY A 656 1.91 -10.10 -21.45
CA GLY A 656 0.69 -10.94 -21.49
C GLY A 656 0.34 -11.59 -20.14
N THR A 657 0.89 -11.03 -19.08
CA THR A 657 0.81 -11.38 -17.66
C THR A 657 0.08 -10.28 -16.91
N ALA A 658 -0.60 -10.65 -15.82
CA ALA A 658 -1.36 -9.76 -14.93
C ALA A 658 -1.74 -10.58 -13.68
N ARG A 659 -2.12 -9.93 -12.58
CA ARG A 659 -2.33 -10.63 -11.30
C ARG A 659 -3.43 -11.68 -11.37
N SER A 660 -3.15 -12.84 -10.78
CA SER A 660 -4.15 -13.84 -10.45
C SER A 660 -5.06 -13.31 -9.34
N ARG A 661 -6.35 -13.13 -9.62
CA ARG A 661 -7.36 -12.74 -8.61
C ARG A 661 -7.41 -13.66 -7.36
N PHE A 662 -6.78 -14.84 -7.41
CA PHE A 662 -6.90 -15.88 -6.39
C PHE A 662 -5.57 -16.24 -5.71
N GLY A 663 -4.66 -15.27 -5.64
CA GLY A 663 -3.32 -15.46 -5.11
C GLY A 663 -2.37 -16.13 -6.12
N ASN A 664 -1.12 -16.27 -5.72
CA ASN A 664 -0.23 -15.10 -5.66
C ASN A 664 0.70 -14.97 -6.88
N GLY A 665 1.38 -13.82 -7.00
CA GLY A 665 2.35 -13.51 -8.05
C GLY A 665 1.93 -13.88 -9.46
N CYS A 666 2.86 -14.57 -10.12
CA CYS A 666 2.95 -14.49 -11.57
C CYS A 666 2.00 -15.38 -12.36
N VAL A 667 1.09 -14.76 -13.14
CA VAL A 667 0.38 -15.48 -14.19
C VAL A 667 0.27 -14.75 -15.53
N ARG A 668 0.68 -15.43 -16.61
CA ARG A 668 0.16 -15.13 -17.96
C ARG A 668 -1.32 -15.35 -17.91
N CYS A 669 -2.16 -14.37 -18.30
CA CYS A 669 -3.60 -14.53 -18.20
C CYS A 669 -4.01 -15.88 -18.79
N PRO A 670 -4.43 -16.85 -17.95
CA PRO A 670 -4.27 -18.25 -18.30
C PRO A 670 -5.49 -18.72 -19.09
N ALA A 671 -5.79 -18.08 -20.23
CA ALA A 671 -6.68 -18.55 -21.29
C ALA A 671 -6.82 -17.48 -22.39
N PRO A 672 -6.85 -17.82 -23.70
CA PRO A 672 -7.14 -16.86 -24.78
C PRO A 672 -8.58 -16.28 -24.83
N SER A 673 -9.13 -15.90 -23.67
CA SER A 673 -10.49 -15.38 -23.47
C SER A 673 -10.56 -14.28 -22.40
N SER A 674 -9.41 -13.66 -22.08
CA SER A 674 -9.22 -12.63 -21.05
C SER A 674 -8.55 -11.37 -21.59
N ARG A 675 -8.85 -10.21 -20.99
CA ARG A 675 -7.89 -9.11 -20.94
C ARG A 675 -7.19 -9.07 -19.58
N ARG A 676 -5.98 -8.52 -19.55
CA ARG A 676 -5.50 -7.70 -18.44
C ARG A 676 -6.53 -6.59 -18.27
N ASP A 677 -7.10 -6.37 -17.08
CA ASP A 677 -7.72 -5.08 -16.86
C ASP A 677 -6.63 -4.03 -16.95
N ASP A 678 -6.52 -3.35 -18.10
CA ASP A 678 -5.42 -2.42 -18.38
C ASP A 678 -5.37 -1.23 -17.40
N SER A 679 -6.37 -1.06 -16.52
CA SER A 679 -6.39 -0.01 -15.50
C SER A 679 -5.93 -0.47 -14.11
N PHE A 680 -5.98 -1.77 -13.82
CA PHE A 680 -5.71 -2.34 -12.49
C PHE A 680 -4.74 -3.54 -12.55
N ASP A 681 -4.25 -3.90 -13.74
CA ASP A 681 -3.37 -5.02 -14.08
C ASP A 681 -3.78 -6.39 -13.51
N ILE A 682 -5.09 -6.62 -13.42
CA ILE A 682 -5.66 -7.87 -12.91
C ILE A 682 -6.20 -8.67 -14.09
N CYS A 683 -5.88 -9.98 -14.17
CA CYS A 683 -6.46 -10.84 -15.19
C CYS A 683 -7.96 -11.03 -14.99
N TYR A 684 -8.73 -10.67 -16.02
CA TYR A 684 -10.14 -11.02 -16.16
C TYR A 684 -10.38 -11.83 -17.44
N GLU A 685 -10.36 -13.17 -17.31
CA GLU A 685 -11.15 -13.99 -18.23
C GLU A 685 -12.63 -13.67 -17.99
N CYS A 686 -13.34 -13.28 -19.05
CA CYS A 686 -14.67 -12.68 -18.94
C CYS A 686 -15.67 -13.55 -18.14
N GLU A 687 -16.81 -13.02 -17.69
CA GLU A 687 -17.85 -13.82 -17.00
C GLU A 687 -18.24 -15.07 -17.80
N GLU A 688 -18.73 -16.12 -17.14
CA GLU A 688 -19.20 -17.33 -17.82
C GLU A 688 -20.15 -16.97 -18.98
N HIS A 689 -20.03 -17.68 -20.10
CA HIS A 689 -20.82 -17.46 -21.32
C HIS A 689 -20.51 -16.19 -22.13
N THR A 690 -19.33 -15.59 -21.95
CA THR A 690 -18.82 -14.49 -22.79
C THR A 690 -17.46 -14.84 -23.42
N GLU A 691 -17.20 -14.38 -24.65
CA GLU A 691 -15.90 -14.44 -25.36
C GLU A 691 -15.44 -13.04 -25.77
N LEU A 692 -14.13 -12.86 -25.89
CA LEU A 692 -13.55 -11.68 -26.52
C LEU A 692 -13.99 -11.61 -27.98
N ASP A 693 -14.59 -10.50 -28.38
CA ASP A 693 -14.91 -10.24 -29.77
C ASP A 693 -13.66 -9.84 -30.59
N TYR A 694 -13.83 -9.55 -31.88
CA TYR A 694 -12.71 -9.16 -32.76
C TYR A 694 -12.04 -7.82 -32.38
N ARG A 695 -12.59 -7.10 -31.39
CA ARG A 695 -12.07 -5.85 -30.84
C ARG A 695 -11.48 -6.03 -29.43
N GLY A 696 -11.54 -7.24 -28.86
CA GLY A 696 -11.07 -7.51 -27.50
C GLY A 696 -12.06 -7.16 -26.40
N GLU A 697 -13.35 -6.96 -26.71
CA GLU A 697 -14.38 -6.72 -25.68
C GLU A 697 -15.11 -8.02 -25.32
N CYS A 698 -15.44 -8.19 -24.03
CA CYS A 698 -16.25 -9.32 -23.56
C CYS A 698 -17.66 -9.24 -24.17
N SER A 699 -17.94 -10.14 -25.10
CA SER A 699 -19.20 -10.23 -25.82
C SER A 699 -19.90 -11.56 -25.52
N SER A 700 -21.21 -11.59 -25.54
CA SER A 700 -21.97 -12.82 -25.29
C SER A 700 -21.61 -13.90 -26.31
N CYS A 701 -21.40 -15.15 -25.86
CA CYS A 701 -21.20 -16.28 -26.77
C CYS A 701 -22.34 -16.36 -27.79
N LYS A 702 -22.05 -16.75 -29.03
CA LYS A 702 -23.09 -17.10 -30.01
C LYS A 702 -23.95 -18.25 -29.41
N PRO A 703 -25.28 -18.13 -29.27
CA PRO A 703 -26.06 -19.14 -28.53
C PRO A 703 -25.93 -20.56 -29.11
N GLY A 704 -25.56 -21.51 -28.25
CA GLY A 704 -25.14 -22.88 -28.60
C GLY A 704 -23.66 -23.17 -28.30
N ASN A 705 -22.86 -22.13 -28.09
CA ASN A 705 -21.49 -22.20 -27.58
C ASN A 705 -21.44 -21.72 -26.13
N GLU A 706 -20.54 -22.28 -25.32
CA GLU A 706 -20.33 -21.87 -23.93
C GLU A 706 -18.83 -21.73 -23.63
N ARG A 707 -18.52 -20.87 -22.66
CA ARG A 707 -17.18 -20.72 -22.11
C ARG A 707 -17.20 -20.96 -20.60
N SER A 708 -16.44 -21.96 -20.15
CA SER A 708 -16.09 -22.18 -18.74
C SER A 708 -14.83 -21.39 -18.38
N VAL A 709 -14.60 -21.15 -17.09
CA VAL A 709 -13.31 -20.62 -16.60
C VAL A 709 -12.14 -21.49 -17.10
N GLY A 710 -11.19 -20.86 -17.78
CA GLY A 710 -10.03 -21.47 -18.44
C GLY A 710 -10.34 -22.10 -19.80
N ALA A 711 -10.51 -21.26 -20.84
CA ALA A 711 -10.86 -21.67 -22.21
C ALA A 711 -9.88 -21.14 -23.30
N ALA A 712 -10.39 -20.79 -24.50
CA ALA A 712 -9.64 -20.27 -25.66
C ALA A 712 -10.52 -19.69 -26.80
N GLU A 713 -11.79 -20.06 -26.85
CA GLU A 713 -12.90 -19.44 -27.59
C GLU A 713 -14.20 -19.83 -26.83
N CYS A 714 -15.36 -19.24 -27.15
CA CYS A 714 -16.60 -19.99 -26.90
C CYS A 714 -16.63 -21.17 -27.88
N THR A 715 -16.18 -22.34 -27.43
CA THR A 715 -16.29 -23.57 -28.22
C THR A 715 -17.75 -24.05 -28.28
N ALA A 716 -18.13 -24.73 -29.35
CA ALA A 716 -19.44 -25.41 -29.40
C ALA A 716 -19.51 -26.43 -28.25
N CYS A 717 -20.44 -26.24 -27.31
CA CYS A 717 -20.33 -26.82 -25.97
C CYS A 717 -20.18 -28.36 -26.04
N PRO A 718 -19.12 -28.97 -25.45
CA PRO A 718 -18.87 -30.42 -25.48
C PRO A 718 -19.87 -31.29 -24.67
N ARG A 719 -21.17 -31.00 -24.78
CA ARG A 719 -22.30 -31.51 -23.99
C ARG A 719 -22.01 -31.55 -22.47
N GLY A 720 -21.44 -30.45 -21.97
CA GLY A 720 -21.07 -30.28 -20.58
C GLY A 720 -19.87 -31.13 -20.15
N LYS A 721 -18.68 -30.52 -20.15
CA LYS A 721 -17.59 -30.90 -19.23
C LYS A 721 -17.02 -29.69 -18.52
N ARG A 722 -17.76 -29.19 -17.51
CA ARG A 722 -17.21 -28.75 -16.21
C ARG A 722 -18.24 -28.55 -15.06
N GLN A 723 -19.52 -28.89 -15.27
CA GLN A 723 -20.47 -29.30 -14.22
C GLN A 723 -20.79 -30.82 -14.25
N ALA A 724 -19.97 -31.57 -14.99
CA ALA A 724 -20.32 -32.92 -15.46
C ALA A 724 -20.23 -34.05 -14.42
N TYR A 725 -19.70 -33.83 -13.22
CA TYR A 725 -19.75 -34.87 -12.17
C TYR A 725 -20.99 -34.69 -11.28
N GLY A 726 -21.25 -33.49 -10.77
CA GLY A 726 -22.43 -33.20 -9.95
C GLY A 726 -23.72 -33.51 -10.70
N GLN A 727 -23.86 -33.03 -11.92
CA GLN A 727 -25.07 -33.23 -12.72
C GLN A 727 -25.20 -34.68 -13.20
N ARG A 728 -24.10 -35.26 -13.70
CA ARG A 728 -24.12 -36.64 -14.21
C ARG A 728 -24.26 -37.64 -13.09
N GLU A 729 -23.40 -37.60 -12.06
CA GLU A 729 -23.30 -38.63 -11.02
C GLU A 729 -24.21 -38.39 -9.81
N LEU A 730 -24.61 -37.13 -9.53
CA LEU A 730 -25.40 -36.79 -8.34
C LEU A 730 -26.77 -36.20 -8.67
N GLY A 731 -26.98 -35.69 -9.89
CA GLY A 731 -28.17 -34.95 -10.30
C GLY A 731 -28.24 -33.55 -9.70
N CYS A 732 -27.11 -32.90 -9.43
CA CYS A 732 -27.02 -31.54 -8.88
C CYS A 732 -26.22 -30.63 -9.81
N ARG A 733 -26.79 -29.48 -10.21
CA ARG A 733 -26.10 -28.54 -11.10
C ARG A 733 -24.97 -27.80 -10.42
N ALA A 734 -25.25 -27.26 -9.24
CA ALA A 734 -24.36 -26.31 -8.59
C ALA A 734 -23.64 -26.95 -7.42
N ILE A 735 -22.61 -26.24 -6.95
CA ILE A 735 -22.00 -26.44 -5.65
C ILE A 735 -22.08 -25.12 -4.88
N SER A 736 -22.13 -25.17 -3.56
CA SER A 736 -21.92 -23.99 -2.73
C SER A 736 -20.52 -23.43 -2.99
N PRO A 737 -20.26 -22.14 -2.66
CA PRO A 737 -18.90 -21.66 -2.47
C PRO A 737 -18.14 -22.65 -1.57
N PRO A 738 -17.00 -23.21 -2.02
CA PRO A 738 -16.21 -24.12 -1.21
C PRO A 738 -15.45 -23.33 -0.13
N TRP A 739 -15.28 -23.94 1.04
CA TRP A 739 -14.37 -23.45 2.07
C TRP A 739 -13.07 -24.24 2.05
N LEU A 740 -11.95 -23.54 2.19
CA LEU A 740 -10.65 -24.15 2.46
C LEU A 740 -10.44 -24.21 3.97
N SER A 741 -10.11 -25.39 4.48
CA SER A 741 -9.76 -25.59 5.89
C SER A 741 -8.39 -26.22 6.00
N PHE A 742 -7.53 -25.64 6.84
CA PHE A 742 -6.25 -26.21 7.28
C PHE A 742 -6.32 -26.58 8.77
N TYR A 743 -5.76 -27.74 9.15
CA TYR A 743 -5.75 -28.21 10.53
C TYR A 743 -4.31 -28.52 10.97
N THR A 744 -3.81 -27.76 11.93
CA THR A 744 -2.52 -27.95 12.61
C THR A 744 -2.73 -28.63 13.98
N SER A 745 -1.65 -28.84 14.73
CA SER A 745 -1.63 -29.62 15.96
C SER A 745 -2.48 -28.94 17.05
N GLY A 746 -3.49 -29.67 17.50
CA GLY A 746 -4.49 -29.19 18.46
C GLY A 746 -5.85 -28.94 17.82
N CYS A 747 -5.90 -28.68 16.51
CA CYS A 747 -7.14 -28.43 15.78
C CYS A 747 -7.99 -29.70 15.71
N GLU A 748 -9.28 -29.56 16.00
CA GLU A 748 -10.31 -30.57 15.79
C GLU A 748 -11.60 -29.91 15.35
N GLN A 749 -12.49 -30.68 14.75
CA GLN A 749 -13.86 -30.24 14.53
C GLN A 749 -14.79 -31.25 15.17
N ALA A 750 -15.46 -30.83 16.24
CA ALA A 750 -16.47 -31.65 16.90
C ALA A 750 -17.58 -32.03 15.91
N LEU A 751 -18.26 -33.16 16.19
CA LEU A 751 -19.40 -33.56 15.37
C LEU A 751 -20.49 -32.49 15.41
N HIS A 752 -20.85 -31.97 14.24
CA HIS A 752 -21.87 -30.96 14.05
C HIS A 752 -22.71 -31.32 12.83
N ALA A 753 -23.89 -30.70 12.72
CA ALA A 753 -24.72 -30.76 11.52
C ALA A 753 -25.08 -29.33 11.16
N ASP A 754 -24.60 -28.87 10.00
CA ASP A 754 -24.88 -27.52 9.52
C ASP A 754 -26.33 -27.39 9.05
N VAL A 755 -26.79 -26.14 8.95
CA VAL A 755 -27.99 -25.83 8.17
C VAL A 755 -27.67 -26.22 6.72
N PRO A 756 -28.34 -27.24 6.14
CA PRO A 756 -27.92 -27.76 4.84
C PRO A 756 -28.09 -26.67 3.78
N GLN A 757 -26.98 -26.26 3.15
CA GLN A 757 -27.02 -25.39 1.97
C GLN A 757 -27.32 -26.18 0.68
N GLY A 758 -27.30 -27.51 0.78
CA GLY A 758 -27.68 -28.44 -0.27
C GLY A 758 -27.89 -29.87 0.27
N PRO A 759 -28.41 -30.78 -0.56
CA PRO A 759 -28.71 -32.16 -0.17
C PRO A 759 -27.46 -33.00 0.15
N LEU A 760 -26.31 -32.70 -0.45
CA LEU A 760 -25.08 -33.50 -0.35
C LEU A 760 -23.93 -32.61 0.10
N ALA A 761 -23.32 -32.91 1.24
CA ALA A 761 -22.07 -32.29 1.65
C ALA A 761 -20.88 -33.03 1.03
N TYR A 762 -19.78 -32.33 0.80
CA TYR A 762 -18.54 -32.93 0.33
C TYR A 762 -17.31 -32.41 1.05
N VAL A 763 -16.26 -33.24 1.06
CA VAL A 763 -14.90 -32.90 1.46
C VAL A 763 -13.94 -33.45 0.41
N LEU A 764 -13.21 -32.55 -0.26
CA LEU A 764 -12.12 -32.85 -1.18
C LEU A 764 -10.79 -32.67 -0.46
N SER A 765 -10.01 -33.74 -0.33
CA SER A 765 -8.71 -33.63 0.30
C SER A 765 -7.64 -33.11 -0.65
N LEU A 766 -6.89 -32.11 -0.17
CA LEU A 766 -5.69 -31.57 -0.82
C LEU A 766 -4.41 -31.98 -0.08
N THR A 767 -4.53 -32.73 1.02
CA THR A 767 -3.38 -33.17 1.81
C THR A 767 -2.65 -34.33 1.11
N LYS A 768 -1.32 -34.23 0.97
CA LYS A 768 -0.46 -35.38 0.61
C LYS A 768 -0.37 -36.36 1.78
N TRP A 769 -1.43 -37.14 1.94
CA TRP A 769 -1.66 -37.91 3.16
C TRP A 769 -0.53 -38.86 3.54
N ASP A 770 0.16 -39.47 2.56
CA ASP A 770 1.24 -40.43 2.85
C ASP A 770 2.56 -39.76 3.29
N GLU A 771 2.70 -38.45 3.06
CA GLU A 771 3.91 -37.66 3.40
C GLU A 771 3.74 -36.86 4.72
N ARG A 772 2.57 -36.95 5.35
CA ARG A 772 2.21 -36.16 6.54
C ARG A 772 3.13 -36.43 7.72
N GLN A 773 3.45 -35.37 8.47
CA GLN A 773 4.17 -35.45 9.74
C GLN A 773 3.25 -35.43 10.97
N PHE A 774 1.93 -35.38 10.77
CA PHE A 774 0.93 -35.41 11.85
C PHE A 774 0.13 -36.71 11.95
N SER A 775 -0.48 -36.91 13.11
CA SER A 775 -1.52 -37.92 13.34
C SER A 775 -2.87 -37.25 13.52
N GLY A 776 -3.98 -37.95 13.26
CA GLY A 776 -5.31 -37.34 13.27
C GLY A 776 -5.68 -36.70 11.93
N GLY A 777 -6.77 -35.94 11.88
CA GLY A 777 -7.25 -35.30 10.66
C GLY A 777 -8.14 -36.17 9.77
N GLU A 778 -8.60 -37.33 10.21
CA GLU A 778 -9.60 -38.08 9.44
C GLU A 778 -10.96 -37.37 9.50
N THR A 779 -11.70 -37.35 8.38
CA THR A 779 -13.09 -36.87 8.39
C THR A 779 -13.95 -37.88 9.15
N ALA A 780 -14.56 -37.44 10.23
CA ALA A 780 -15.46 -38.23 11.06
C ALA A 780 -16.90 -38.05 10.57
N ILE A 781 -17.59 -39.15 10.24
CA ILE A 781 -18.99 -39.14 9.81
C ILE A 781 -19.77 -40.07 10.72
N LEU A 782 -20.85 -39.57 11.34
CA LEU A 782 -21.71 -40.39 12.20
C LEU A 782 -22.42 -41.46 11.36
N GLN A 783 -22.33 -42.72 11.80
CA GLN A 783 -22.97 -43.81 11.09
C GLN A 783 -24.51 -43.76 11.24
N PRO A 784 -25.29 -43.95 10.16
CA PRO A 784 -26.75 -43.93 10.23
C PRO A 784 -27.35 -44.96 11.20
N GLN A 785 -26.66 -46.11 11.41
CA GLN A 785 -27.13 -47.17 12.33
C GLN A 785 -27.22 -46.71 13.79
N VAL A 786 -26.57 -45.60 14.17
CA VAL A 786 -26.67 -45.02 15.51
C VAL A 786 -28.10 -44.62 15.85
N LEU A 787 -28.85 -44.08 14.88
CA LEU A 787 -30.25 -43.70 15.08
C LEU A 787 -31.15 -44.92 15.30
N ASP A 788 -30.86 -46.04 14.64
CA ASP A 788 -31.59 -47.29 14.81
C ASP A 788 -31.29 -47.95 16.17
N TYR A 789 -30.04 -47.87 16.64
CA TYR A 789 -29.69 -48.26 18.01
C TYR A 789 -30.49 -47.48 19.06
N TRP A 790 -30.59 -46.16 18.93
CA TRP A 790 -31.38 -45.35 19.88
C TRP A 790 -32.89 -45.65 19.81
N ARG A 791 -33.41 -46.02 18.65
CA ARG A 791 -34.82 -46.46 18.49
C ARG A 791 -35.09 -47.82 19.13
N GLY A 792 -34.08 -48.69 19.20
CA GLY A 792 -34.16 -50.03 19.80
C GLY A 792 -33.42 -50.19 21.13
N PHE A 793 -33.05 -49.07 21.78
CA PHE A 793 -32.04 -49.02 22.83
C PHE A 793 -32.18 -50.13 23.89
N ASN A 794 -31.16 -50.98 23.97
CA ASN A 794 -31.06 -52.06 24.94
C ASN A 794 -29.86 -51.80 25.87
N SER A 795 -30.13 -51.55 27.15
CA SER A 795 -29.07 -51.23 28.13
C SER A 795 -28.07 -52.37 28.40
N GLY A 796 -28.29 -53.57 27.83
CA GLY A 796 -27.37 -54.70 27.89
C GLY A 796 -26.37 -54.79 26.73
N GLU A 797 -26.50 -53.95 25.70
CA GLU A 797 -25.60 -53.90 24.54
C GLU A 797 -24.88 -52.55 24.54
N GLY A 798 -23.54 -52.55 24.52
CA GLY A 798 -22.73 -51.33 24.41
C GLY A 798 -22.22 -51.17 22.98
N LEU A 799 -22.10 -49.92 22.51
CA LEU A 799 -21.44 -49.58 21.26
C LEU A 799 -20.11 -48.91 21.57
N GLU A 800 -19.04 -49.36 20.91
CA GLU A 800 -17.73 -48.72 20.97
C GLU A 800 -17.67 -47.52 20.02
N TYR A 801 -16.76 -46.59 20.23
CA TYR A 801 -16.60 -45.38 19.39
C TYR A 801 -16.47 -45.70 17.88
N ALA A 802 -15.79 -46.81 17.56
CA ALA A 802 -15.60 -47.29 16.19
C ALA A 802 -16.90 -47.83 15.54
N ASP A 803 -17.90 -48.18 16.35
CA ASP A 803 -19.22 -48.62 15.86
C ASP A 803 -20.15 -47.44 15.57
N LEU A 804 -19.78 -46.22 15.98
CA LEU A 804 -20.60 -45.01 15.87
C LEU A 804 -20.11 -44.06 14.76
N ILE A 805 -18.81 -44.02 14.49
CA ILE A 805 -18.18 -43.03 13.61
C ILE A 805 -17.34 -43.72 12.54
N SER A 806 -17.63 -43.39 11.28
CA SER A 806 -16.78 -43.73 10.15
C SER A 806 -15.68 -42.67 10.00
N LEU A 807 -14.43 -43.09 10.10
CA LEU A 807 -13.27 -42.23 9.82
C LEU A 807 -12.83 -42.42 8.37
N VAL A 808 -12.81 -41.33 7.62
CA VAL A 808 -12.37 -41.30 6.22
C VAL A 808 -10.99 -40.65 6.15
N PRO A 809 -9.94 -41.41 5.78
CA PRO A 809 -8.62 -40.83 5.53
C PRO A 809 -8.71 -39.85 4.34
N PRO A 810 -8.24 -38.60 4.50
CA PRO A 810 -8.27 -37.58 3.46
C PRO A 810 -7.06 -37.77 2.53
N LEU A 811 -7.08 -38.86 1.76
CA LEU A 811 -6.08 -39.13 0.73
C LEU A 811 -6.08 -38.02 -0.33
N PHE A 812 -4.90 -37.63 -0.83
CA PHE A 812 -4.78 -36.56 -1.82
C PHE A 812 -5.73 -36.77 -3.01
N ASN A 813 -6.44 -35.72 -3.41
CA ASN A 813 -7.41 -35.69 -4.51
C ASN A 813 -8.59 -36.67 -4.34
N ARG A 814 -8.91 -37.07 -3.10
CA ARG A 814 -10.10 -37.87 -2.80
C ARG A 814 -11.29 -36.96 -2.48
N LEU A 815 -12.35 -37.08 -3.28
CA LEU A 815 -13.65 -36.49 -2.99
C LEU A 815 -14.50 -37.45 -2.15
N THR A 816 -14.92 -37.00 -0.96
CA THR A 816 -15.85 -37.71 -0.09
C THR A 816 -17.18 -36.97 -0.09
N ILE A 817 -18.27 -37.67 -0.39
CA ILE A 817 -19.61 -37.08 -0.50
C ILE A 817 -20.53 -37.82 0.46
N PHE A 818 -21.36 -37.09 1.20
CA PHE A 818 -22.26 -37.67 2.20
C PHE A 818 -23.53 -36.81 2.34
N ASP A 819 -24.55 -37.38 2.98
CA ASP A 819 -25.80 -36.69 3.29
C ASP A 819 -25.53 -35.53 4.25
N ALA A 820 -25.89 -34.30 3.85
CA ALA A 820 -25.62 -33.09 4.63
C ALA A 820 -26.31 -33.08 5.99
N ARG A 821 -27.35 -33.90 6.20
CA ARG A 821 -28.08 -34.01 7.47
C ARG A 821 -27.36 -34.89 8.50
N VAL A 822 -26.32 -35.62 8.08
CA VAL A 822 -25.57 -36.52 8.96
C VAL A 822 -24.52 -35.71 9.73
N PRO A 823 -24.47 -35.81 11.07
CA PRO A 823 -23.43 -35.16 11.84
C PRO A 823 -22.03 -35.61 11.43
N HIS A 824 -21.13 -34.66 11.25
CA HIS A 824 -19.78 -34.90 10.76
C HIS A 824 -18.77 -33.93 11.41
N GLY A 825 -17.47 -34.18 11.24
CA GLY A 825 -16.40 -33.39 11.83
C GLY A 825 -15.03 -33.91 11.44
N VAL A 826 -14.01 -33.55 12.22
CA VAL A 826 -12.60 -33.85 11.92
C VAL A 826 -11.91 -34.31 13.20
N ARG A 827 -11.27 -35.47 13.14
CA ARG A 827 -10.50 -35.98 14.28
C ARG A 827 -9.34 -35.04 14.58
N ARG A 828 -9.11 -34.75 15.86
CA ARG A 828 -8.02 -33.91 16.34
C ARG A 828 -6.69 -34.24 15.67
N VAL A 829 -6.07 -33.26 15.06
CA VAL A 829 -4.69 -33.33 14.54
C VAL A 829 -3.73 -33.14 15.72
N GLU A 830 -2.73 -34.00 15.84
CA GLU A 830 -1.68 -33.91 16.87
C GLU A 830 -0.33 -34.31 16.24
N GLY A 831 0.65 -33.39 16.23
CA GLY A 831 2.03 -33.64 15.78
C GLY A 831 2.69 -32.55 14.91
N GLU A 832 1.92 -31.81 14.10
CA GLU A 832 2.45 -30.79 13.16
C GLU A 832 1.93 -29.40 13.51
N GLN A 833 2.82 -28.44 13.80
CA GLN A 833 2.46 -27.05 14.10
C GLN A 833 2.64 -26.13 12.89
N ASP A 834 3.51 -26.52 11.94
CA ASP A 834 3.77 -25.73 10.74
C ASP A 834 2.55 -25.80 9.80
N PRO A 835 1.93 -24.66 9.43
CA PRO A 835 0.82 -24.61 8.49
C PRO A 835 1.12 -25.26 7.14
N ARG A 836 2.37 -25.26 6.69
CA ARG A 836 2.81 -25.90 5.43
C ARG A 836 2.74 -27.42 5.50
N GLY A 837 2.80 -27.98 6.71
CA GLY A 837 2.60 -29.40 7.00
C GLY A 837 1.15 -29.77 7.37
N ALA A 838 0.22 -28.80 7.40
CA ALA A 838 -1.13 -28.99 7.90
C ALA A 838 -1.99 -29.93 7.04
N ARG A 839 -3.07 -30.42 7.63
CA ARG A 839 -4.12 -31.12 6.87
C ARG A 839 -4.95 -30.09 6.09
N LEU A 840 -4.86 -30.11 4.77
CA LEU A 840 -5.62 -29.26 3.86
C LEU A 840 -6.81 -29.97 3.22
N VAL A 841 -8.01 -29.37 3.29
CA VAL A 841 -9.24 -29.87 2.64
C VAL A 841 -10.09 -28.72 2.10
N LEU A 842 -10.75 -28.95 0.96
CA LEU A 842 -11.89 -28.16 0.50
C LEU A 842 -13.18 -28.85 0.94
N HIS A 843 -14.19 -28.10 1.38
CA HIS A 843 -15.49 -28.66 1.74
C HIS A 843 -16.63 -27.73 1.34
N GLY A 844 -17.81 -28.29 1.14
CA GLY A 844 -19.00 -27.53 0.72
C GLY A 844 -20.18 -28.45 0.43
N TRP A 845 -21.14 -27.98 -0.36
CA TRP A 845 -22.35 -28.73 -0.72
C TRP A 845 -22.55 -28.83 -2.23
N PHE A 846 -23.10 -29.94 -2.72
CA PHE A 846 -23.76 -29.97 -4.02
C PHE A 846 -25.20 -29.48 -3.85
N THR A 847 -25.62 -28.58 -4.74
CA THR A 847 -26.87 -27.82 -4.66
C THR A 847 -27.63 -27.90 -5.99
N GLU A 848 -28.87 -27.40 -6.00
CA GLU A 848 -29.71 -27.29 -7.21
C GLU A 848 -29.91 -28.62 -7.97
N PRO A 849 -30.78 -29.52 -7.48
CA PRO A 849 -31.08 -30.74 -8.20
C PRO A 849 -31.69 -30.46 -9.58
N GLU A 850 -30.97 -30.81 -10.66
CA GLU A 850 -31.39 -30.55 -12.04
C GLU A 850 -31.15 -31.77 -12.95
N PRO A 851 -32.05 -32.07 -13.91
CA PRO A 851 -31.83 -33.11 -14.90
C PRO A 851 -30.58 -32.86 -15.76
N PHE A 852 -29.89 -33.94 -16.12
CA PHE A 852 -28.73 -33.91 -16.99
C PHE A 852 -28.90 -34.85 -18.18
N PHE A 853 -28.56 -34.38 -19.37
CA PHE A 853 -28.76 -35.10 -20.62
C PHE A 853 -27.42 -35.23 -21.34
N ASP A 854 -27.00 -36.47 -21.61
CA ASP A 854 -25.77 -36.81 -22.34
C ASP A 854 -26.11 -37.69 -23.55
N GLY A 855 -25.46 -37.50 -24.69
CA GLY A 855 -25.71 -38.25 -25.93
C GLY A 855 -26.56 -37.53 -26.99
N ALA A 856 -27.29 -38.29 -27.81
CA ALA A 856 -27.89 -37.81 -29.07
C ALA A 856 -29.26 -37.11 -28.92
N LEU A 857 -30.01 -37.39 -27.86
CA LEU A 857 -31.33 -36.78 -27.65
C LEU A 857 -31.20 -35.34 -27.13
N ASP A 858 -31.90 -34.40 -27.75
CA ASP A 858 -32.01 -33.03 -27.23
C ASP A 858 -33.05 -32.92 -26.10
N GLU A 859 -33.07 -31.80 -25.39
CA GLU A 859 -33.96 -31.58 -24.24
C GLU A 859 -35.46 -31.69 -24.61
N ALA A 860 -35.85 -31.21 -25.80
CA ALA A 860 -37.25 -31.25 -26.23
C ALA A 860 -37.70 -32.68 -26.56
N GLN A 861 -36.84 -33.47 -27.21
CA GLN A 861 -37.07 -34.89 -27.47
C GLN A 861 -37.13 -35.69 -26.17
N VAL A 862 -36.28 -35.34 -25.22
CA VAL A 862 -36.31 -35.90 -23.88
C VAL A 862 -37.62 -35.58 -23.17
N GLU A 863 -38.02 -34.31 -23.14
CA GLU A 863 -39.27 -33.86 -22.50
C GLU A 863 -40.49 -34.57 -23.10
N GLN A 864 -40.53 -34.71 -24.43
CA GLN A 864 -41.62 -35.41 -25.12
C GLN A 864 -41.68 -36.91 -24.76
N GLY A 865 -40.53 -37.58 -24.66
CA GLY A 865 -40.46 -39.00 -24.33
C GLY A 865 -40.69 -39.31 -22.84
N LEU A 866 -40.23 -38.43 -21.95
CA LEU A 866 -40.31 -38.60 -20.50
C LEU A 866 -41.57 -38.01 -19.87
N GLY A 867 -42.11 -36.92 -20.40
CA GLY A 867 -43.24 -36.17 -19.83
C GLY A 867 -44.44 -37.05 -19.42
N PRO A 868 -44.91 -37.98 -20.27
CA PRO A 868 -45.99 -38.89 -19.90
C PRO A 868 -45.64 -39.84 -18.74
N SER A 869 -44.40 -40.31 -18.65
CA SER A 869 -43.93 -41.15 -17.55
C SER A 869 -43.73 -40.35 -16.27
N LEU A 870 -43.19 -39.13 -16.33
CA LEU A 870 -43.06 -38.24 -15.19
C LEU A 870 -44.44 -37.86 -14.61
N THR A 871 -45.42 -37.58 -15.47
CA THR A 871 -46.80 -37.32 -15.04
C THR A 871 -47.36 -38.51 -14.27
N ARG A 872 -47.17 -39.75 -14.78
CA ARG A 872 -47.58 -40.97 -14.08
C ARG A 872 -46.81 -41.20 -12.77
N CYS A 873 -45.52 -40.86 -12.70
CA CYS A 873 -44.75 -40.90 -11.45
C CYS A 873 -45.40 -39.98 -10.40
N ILE A 874 -45.68 -38.72 -10.76
CA ILE A 874 -46.27 -37.73 -9.85
C ILE A 874 -47.64 -38.21 -9.36
N GLU A 875 -48.49 -38.69 -10.27
CA GLU A 875 -49.82 -39.22 -9.91
C GLU A 875 -49.75 -40.46 -9.01
N ALA A 876 -48.75 -41.33 -9.21
CA ALA A 876 -48.60 -42.56 -8.44
C ALA A 876 -48.02 -42.34 -7.03
N ILE A 877 -47.31 -41.22 -6.81
CA ILE A 877 -46.54 -40.95 -5.59
C ILE A 877 -47.18 -39.85 -4.72
N SER A 878 -48.04 -38.99 -5.28
CA SER A 878 -48.65 -37.87 -4.54
C SER A 878 -49.91 -38.27 -3.75
N PRO A 879 -50.07 -37.83 -2.48
CA PRO A 879 -49.12 -37.06 -1.69
C PRO A 879 -47.93 -37.92 -1.23
N PRO A 880 -46.68 -37.41 -1.34
CA PRO A 880 -45.47 -38.17 -1.02
C PRO A 880 -45.38 -38.50 0.47
N CYS A 881 -44.87 -39.70 0.79
CA CYS A 881 -44.60 -40.15 2.17
C CYS A 881 -43.11 -40.10 2.54
N VAL A 882 -42.30 -39.43 1.71
CA VAL A 882 -40.85 -39.31 1.85
C VAL A 882 -40.43 -37.86 1.65
N THR A 883 -39.29 -37.49 2.21
CA THR A 883 -38.60 -36.21 2.00
C THR A 883 -37.13 -36.46 1.64
N GLY A 884 -36.52 -35.54 0.90
CA GLY A 884 -35.12 -35.61 0.46
C GLY A 884 -34.97 -35.81 -1.05
N LEU A 885 -33.78 -36.25 -1.49
CA LEU A 885 -33.39 -36.32 -2.89
C LEU A 885 -33.22 -37.77 -3.39
N LEU A 886 -33.74 -38.05 -4.58
CA LEU A 886 -33.48 -39.29 -5.33
C LEU A 886 -33.02 -38.96 -6.75
N SER A 887 -31.84 -39.41 -7.17
CA SER A 887 -31.34 -39.21 -8.54
C SER A 887 -31.29 -40.53 -9.30
N ILE A 888 -31.91 -40.57 -10.48
CA ILE A 888 -32.04 -41.77 -11.33
C ILE A 888 -31.37 -41.53 -12.68
N ARG A 889 -30.51 -42.45 -13.14
CA ARG A 889 -29.97 -42.45 -14.51
C ARG A 889 -30.72 -43.43 -15.41
N LEU A 890 -31.04 -43.00 -16.62
CA LEU A 890 -31.60 -43.80 -17.71
C LEU A 890 -30.56 -43.92 -18.82
N ASP A 891 -30.29 -45.14 -19.28
CA ASP A 891 -29.54 -45.36 -20.54
C ASP A 891 -30.54 -45.66 -21.66
N ILE A 892 -30.50 -44.91 -22.74
CA ILE A 892 -31.41 -45.00 -23.88
C ILE A 892 -30.64 -45.55 -25.07
N ALA A 893 -31.14 -46.65 -25.63
CA ALA A 893 -30.58 -47.26 -26.82
C ALA A 893 -30.94 -46.45 -28.09
N PRO A 894 -30.16 -46.52 -29.17
CA PRO A 894 -30.40 -45.78 -30.41
C PRO A 894 -31.83 -45.93 -30.99
N GLU A 895 -32.48 -47.07 -30.77
CA GLU A 895 -33.87 -47.31 -31.17
C GLU A 895 -34.94 -46.53 -30.36
N GLY A 896 -34.52 -45.71 -29.39
CA GLY A 896 -35.40 -44.87 -28.57
C GLY A 896 -36.02 -45.59 -27.36
N THR A 897 -35.51 -46.76 -26.97
CA THR A 897 -36.01 -47.49 -25.78
C THR A 897 -35.07 -47.35 -24.59
N VAL A 898 -35.64 -47.26 -23.37
CA VAL A 898 -34.84 -47.25 -22.13
C VAL A 898 -34.26 -48.64 -21.89
N SER A 899 -32.94 -48.75 -22.04
CA SER A 899 -32.17 -49.99 -21.89
C SER A 899 -31.75 -50.26 -20.44
N LYS A 900 -31.55 -49.21 -19.63
CA LYS A 900 -31.14 -49.33 -18.22
C LYS A 900 -31.73 -48.20 -17.37
N VAL A 901 -31.98 -48.48 -16.10
CA VAL A 901 -32.40 -47.51 -15.08
C VAL A 901 -31.65 -47.78 -13.79
N ASP A 902 -30.80 -46.84 -13.38
CA ASP A 902 -29.94 -46.91 -12.18
C ASP A 902 -30.31 -45.83 -11.17
N THR A 903 -30.22 -46.14 -9.88
CA THR A 903 -30.26 -45.12 -8.82
C THR A 903 -28.85 -44.67 -8.52
N LEU A 904 -28.59 -43.37 -8.63
CA LEU A 904 -27.29 -42.76 -8.35
C LEU A 904 -27.21 -42.24 -6.91
N VAL A 905 -28.26 -41.52 -6.47
CA VAL A 905 -28.37 -40.89 -5.15
C VAL A 905 -29.72 -41.24 -4.56
N ASP A 906 -29.78 -41.57 -3.27
CA ASP A 906 -30.97 -42.12 -2.61
C ASP A 906 -31.09 -41.62 -1.15
N LEU A 907 -31.21 -40.29 -0.98
CA LEU A 907 -31.28 -39.62 0.32
C LEU A 907 -32.70 -39.58 0.91
N LEU A 908 -33.61 -40.42 0.42
CA LEU A 908 -35.00 -40.40 0.86
C LEU A 908 -35.13 -40.84 2.32
N VAL A 909 -35.82 -40.02 3.10
CA VAL A 909 -36.24 -40.32 4.47
C VAL A 909 -37.76 -40.39 4.51
N VAL A 910 -38.31 -41.40 5.16
CA VAL A 910 -39.77 -41.57 5.27
C VAL A 910 -40.29 -40.60 6.32
N ASP A 911 -41.34 -39.85 5.98
CA ASP A 911 -42.11 -39.09 6.95
C ASP A 911 -43.15 -40.01 7.61
N PRO A 912 -42.96 -40.40 8.89
CA PRO A 912 -43.89 -41.32 9.57
C PRO A 912 -45.29 -40.72 9.75
N SER A 913 -45.43 -39.38 9.71
CA SER A 913 -46.72 -38.71 9.90
C SER A 913 -47.65 -38.85 8.68
N GLN A 914 -47.09 -39.12 7.51
CA GLN A 914 -47.82 -39.31 6.25
C GLN A 914 -48.21 -40.77 5.97
N LEU A 915 -47.74 -41.71 6.80
CA LEU A 915 -48.08 -43.12 6.68
C LEU A 915 -49.48 -43.40 7.25
N GLN A 916 -50.42 -43.68 6.35
CA GLN A 916 -51.73 -44.24 6.68
C GLN A 916 -51.63 -45.69 7.23
N SER A 917 -50.46 -46.32 7.07
CA SER A 917 -50.06 -47.59 7.67
C SER A 917 -49.03 -47.37 8.80
N ALA A 918 -49.49 -46.94 9.98
CA ALA A 918 -48.59 -46.77 11.13
C ALA A 918 -48.21 -48.13 11.76
N THR A 919 -47.20 -48.79 11.18
CA THR A 919 -46.19 -49.51 11.97
C THR A 919 -44.79 -49.17 11.43
N ALA A 920 -43.79 -49.02 12.30
CA ALA A 920 -42.40 -48.74 11.91
C ALA A 920 -41.79 -49.80 10.95
N ALA A 921 -42.42 -50.98 10.85
CA ALA A 921 -42.06 -52.05 9.92
C ALA A 921 -42.41 -51.72 8.45
N ASP A 922 -43.34 -50.80 8.20
CA ASP A 922 -43.80 -50.45 6.85
C ASP A 922 -42.99 -49.30 6.19
N ALA A 923 -42.08 -48.67 6.95
CA ALA A 923 -41.32 -47.48 6.50
C ALA A 923 -40.25 -47.80 5.43
N PRO A 924 -39.36 -48.80 5.58
CA PRO A 924 -38.42 -49.17 4.49
C PRO A 924 -39.18 -49.53 3.21
N ASP A 925 -40.32 -50.20 3.38
CA ASP A 925 -41.15 -50.65 2.28
C ASP A 925 -41.86 -49.47 1.57
N ALA A 926 -42.12 -48.35 2.27
CA ALA A 926 -42.65 -47.12 1.68
C ALA A 926 -41.60 -46.38 0.83
N ARG A 927 -40.38 -46.24 1.36
CA ARG A 927 -39.23 -45.68 0.64
C ARG A 927 -38.95 -46.46 -0.65
N ASP A 928 -38.82 -47.78 -0.51
CA ASP A 928 -38.55 -48.67 -1.64
C ASP A 928 -39.72 -48.73 -2.64
N ARG A 929 -40.97 -48.50 -2.20
CA ARG A 929 -42.11 -48.35 -3.11
C ARG A 929 -42.00 -47.10 -3.97
N VAL A 930 -41.61 -45.96 -3.40
CA VAL A 930 -41.39 -44.71 -4.15
C VAL A 930 -40.31 -44.91 -5.21
N VAL A 931 -39.12 -45.40 -4.81
CA VAL A 931 -38.00 -45.64 -5.74
C VAL A 931 -38.39 -46.62 -6.84
N ARG A 932 -38.99 -47.76 -6.49
CA ARG A 932 -39.42 -48.78 -7.49
C ARG A 932 -40.49 -48.25 -8.43
N THR A 933 -41.43 -47.43 -7.95
CA THR A 933 -42.50 -46.84 -8.78
C THR A 933 -41.91 -45.89 -9.81
N ILE A 934 -41.01 -45.00 -9.39
CA ILE A 934 -40.29 -44.09 -10.29
C ILE A 934 -39.52 -44.88 -11.34
N GLN A 935 -38.69 -45.84 -10.91
CA GLN A 935 -37.92 -46.67 -11.85
C GLN A 935 -38.83 -47.44 -12.83
N ALA A 936 -39.96 -47.97 -12.38
CA ALA A 936 -40.88 -48.74 -13.21
C ALA A 936 -41.61 -47.90 -14.26
N GLU A 937 -42.00 -46.66 -13.92
CA GLU A 937 -42.62 -45.74 -14.88
C GLU A 937 -41.60 -45.14 -15.84
N LEU A 938 -40.39 -44.80 -15.38
CA LEU A 938 -39.32 -44.31 -16.24
C LEU A 938 -38.86 -45.36 -17.26
N ARG A 939 -38.85 -46.65 -16.91
CA ARG A 939 -38.59 -47.76 -17.86
C ARG A 939 -39.60 -47.83 -19.03
N LYS A 940 -40.80 -47.27 -18.86
CA LYS A 940 -41.84 -47.26 -19.90
C LYS A 940 -41.73 -46.06 -20.82
N ALA A 941 -40.81 -45.12 -20.54
CA ALA A 941 -40.56 -44.00 -21.43
C ALA A 941 -40.03 -44.51 -22.78
N THR A 942 -40.44 -43.84 -23.85
CA THR A 942 -40.02 -44.13 -25.22
C THR A 942 -39.69 -42.83 -25.90
N PHE A 943 -38.56 -42.79 -26.58
CA PHE A 943 -38.01 -41.63 -27.24
C PHE A 943 -37.98 -41.86 -28.75
N GLU A 944 -37.77 -40.79 -29.52
CA GLU A 944 -37.54 -40.96 -30.95
C GLU A 944 -36.21 -41.69 -31.21
N PRO A 945 -36.13 -42.56 -32.24
CA PRO A 945 -34.88 -43.20 -32.61
C PRO A 945 -33.82 -42.17 -33.01
N CYS A 946 -32.59 -42.40 -32.58
CA CYS A 946 -31.43 -41.53 -32.78
C CYS A 946 -30.20 -42.36 -33.20
N ASP A 947 -29.17 -41.68 -33.72
CA ASP A 947 -28.01 -42.35 -34.31
C ASP A 947 -27.04 -42.93 -33.26
N GLU A 948 -27.07 -42.42 -32.02
CA GLU A 948 -26.19 -42.83 -30.91
C GLU A 948 -26.96 -42.97 -29.58
N PRO A 949 -26.48 -43.81 -28.62
CA PRO A 949 -27.12 -43.96 -27.32
C PRO A 949 -27.06 -42.67 -26.49
N SER A 950 -28.00 -42.50 -25.57
CA SER A 950 -28.09 -41.33 -24.68
C SER A 950 -28.20 -41.74 -23.21
N GLN A 951 -27.71 -40.91 -22.30
CA GLN A 951 -27.90 -41.05 -20.86
C GLN A 951 -28.67 -39.85 -20.31
N ILE A 952 -29.63 -40.10 -19.42
CA ILE A 952 -30.41 -39.06 -18.76
C ILE A 952 -30.35 -39.27 -17.26
N THR A 953 -29.83 -38.31 -16.51
CA THR A 953 -29.91 -38.28 -15.04
C THR A 953 -31.05 -37.37 -14.61
N ILE A 954 -31.92 -37.86 -13.74
CA ILE A 954 -33.15 -37.20 -13.31
C ILE A 954 -33.20 -37.17 -11.79
N PRO A 955 -33.04 -35.99 -11.16
CA PRO A 955 -33.29 -35.82 -9.74
C PRO A 955 -34.78 -35.65 -9.44
N PHE A 956 -35.22 -36.23 -8.33
CA PHE A 956 -36.54 -36.09 -7.74
C PHE A 956 -36.35 -35.51 -6.33
N SER A 957 -36.74 -34.26 -6.14
CA SER A 957 -36.79 -33.62 -4.82
C SER A 957 -38.17 -33.83 -4.20
N PHE A 958 -38.19 -34.19 -2.93
CA PHE A 958 -39.39 -34.35 -2.12
C PHE A 958 -39.30 -33.41 -0.93
N ASP A 959 -40.10 -32.35 -0.95
CA ASP A 959 -40.14 -31.31 0.06
C ASP A 959 -41.12 -31.62 1.20
#